data_AF-A0A6M5Z0H1-F1
#
_entry.id   AF-A0A6M5Z0H1-F1
#
_cell.length_a   1.000
_cell.length_b   1.000
_cell.length_c   1.000
_cell.angle_alpha   90.00
_cell.angle_beta   90.00
_cell.angle_gamma   90.00
#
_symmetry.space_group_name_H-M   'P 1'
#
loop_
_entity.id
_entity.type
_entity.pdbx_description
1 polymer ?
#
loop_
_entity_poly.entity_id
_entity_poly.type
_entity_poly.pdbx_seq_one_letter_code
_entity_poly.pdbx_strand_id
1 'polypeptide(L)'
;MSDLLTIGMATHGEYDSVWFTLRGLLANHPRVRYLVVDNTPEIDVRTRAITRAVGGTYLHRPDLVGTSKPRDAVFRFAETPWVMCIDSHVLLETGAVQAALDYCAARPDSRDLIQGPMVYDDGRGYATHWEPKAAPMFDGTWATDERGQGTVPFEIPSMGLGLWLMRRAAWPGFNPLFRGFGGEEGYLHEIVRQRGGKALCLPALRWCHKFRDIGGWNKNPAPPYPLRLEDHTWNLLVGHREAGLEVEPAVHEHFGKRLPPATWQQLVHEARAAQPLGGPRPEVKRQKVLAVWYSDNGAPPTLLQRSGETVAHAARQTLRHDVTVSAVSWAPVPGAPFGPNWHAYGGARRRGYDNIVAQIEQAVREATAGGRTYDAVAFCEHDTLYPPDYFDRIGDALAAHPDAPVVSNLECIGLNATGWLRLREQHEPLHQLTLRWAEYEKHIAWARAAAATGKPVELEPKGDTATWARVGSPVGMSSVHVNHTAGRNTTHGEVCYEPQGYALFHPHWGPAQEWWPGPMTTIAETPAAFKDCGCNKPVDPPVSPWPDLQAWADAVAREPNDFHEHVPTVRELAARCTSATEFAYWPKPANVGLAAGLPADGTLVSYSPHGNAQWGGLKALMGERFTAGPPAERIAPTDLLFLDTAHTAEALYPLLDAHHGQVRKYIVVHCTETYGEVGDRPGAPGVMHALRTFCLKHPEWVVKRHDRNNNGLMVLSRCAEDVKELPSLWRKAMNYAGAMKRHVANGRKTVPLEVLEERQGHCATCEERALDACAACGCPLESKLPLASEQCGLAKKGLPPKWEAVA
;
A
#
# COMPACT_ATOMS: atom_id res chain seq x y z
N MET A 1 14.97 29.24 6.53
CA MET A 1 14.10 28.22 7.15
C MET A 1 14.42 28.24 8.63
N SER A 2 13.43 28.31 9.52
CA SER A 2 13.68 28.33 10.97
C SER A 2 14.12 26.94 11.44
N ASP A 3 15.17 26.88 12.25
CA ASP A 3 15.63 25.66 12.94
C ASP A 3 14.96 25.45 14.31
N LEU A 4 13.99 26.31 14.66
CA LEU A 4 13.30 26.24 15.95
C LEU A 4 12.12 25.27 15.93
N LEU A 5 11.40 25.18 14.81
CA LEU A 5 10.11 24.49 14.70
C LEU A 5 10.05 23.52 13.51
N THR A 6 9.53 22.33 13.76
CA THR A 6 9.04 21.38 12.77
C THR A 6 7.53 21.40 12.83
N ILE A 7 6.86 21.67 11.71
CA ILE A 7 5.43 21.40 11.56
C ILE A 7 5.32 20.03 10.90
N GLY A 8 4.73 19.07 11.61
CA GLY A 8 4.53 17.72 11.10
C GLY A 8 3.07 17.31 11.07
N MET A 9 2.75 16.31 10.24
CA MET A 9 1.41 15.74 10.16
C MET A 9 1.45 14.23 9.94
N ALA A 10 0.47 13.55 10.49
CA ALA A 10 0.13 12.17 10.14
C ALA A 10 -0.95 12.19 9.05
N THR A 11 -0.85 11.32 8.04
CA THR A 11 -1.83 11.22 6.96
C THR A 11 -2.14 9.77 6.60
N HIS A 12 -3.37 9.53 6.14
CA HIS A 12 -3.86 8.22 5.72
C HIS A 12 -4.78 8.36 4.49
N GLY A 13 -4.21 8.40 3.29
CA GLY A 13 -4.97 8.33 2.04
C GLY A 13 -5.60 9.65 1.62
N GLU A 14 -5.08 10.77 2.11
CA GLU A 14 -5.66 12.11 1.94
C GLU A 14 -4.73 13.07 1.19
N TYR A 15 -4.30 12.69 -0.03
CA TYR A 15 -3.39 13.51 -0.84
C TYR A 15 -3.85 14.98 -0.98
N ASP A 16 -5.11 15.21 -1.36
CA ASP A 16 -5.61 16.58 -1.60
C ASP A 16 -5.52 17.44 -0.34
N SER A 17 -5.86 16.87 0.81
CA SER A 17 -5.75 17.53 2.11
C SER A 17 -4.29 17.93 2.40
N VAL A 18 -3.36 16.98 2.26
CA VAL A 18 -1.92 17.24 2.48
C VAL A 18 -1.43 18.34 1.54
N TRP A 19 -1.85 18.29 0.26
CA TRP A 19 -1.51 19.31 -0.72
C TRP A 19 -1.98 20.69 -0.26
N PHE A 20 -3.26 20.84 0.11
CA PHE A 20 -3.81 22.13 0.55
C PHE A 20 -3.11 22.65 1.81
N THR A 21 -2.88 21.80 2.80
CA THR A 21 -2.20 22.16 4.05
C THR A 21 -0.77 22.64 3.78
N LEU A 22 0.03 21.87 3.05
CA LEU A 22 1.42 22.24 2.75
C LEU A 22 1.52 23.49 1.88
N ARG A 23 0.63 23.66 0.89
CA ARG A 23 0.58 24.86 0.06
C ARG A 23 0.11 26.08 0.84
N GLY A 24 -0.85 25.92 1.74
CA GLY A 24 -1.33 26.97 2.64
C GLY A 24 -0.22 27.46 3.58
N LEU A 25 0.54 26.53 4.16
CA LEU A 25 1.74 26.82 4.97
C LEU A 25 2.77 27.59 4.15
N LEU A 26 3.14 27.09 2.97
CA LEU A 26 4.17 27.72 2.14
C LEU A 26 3.79 29.11 1.62
N ALA A 27 2.50 29.33 1.32
CA ALA A 27 2.02 30.59 0.74
C ALA A 27 1.83 31.70 1.78
N ASN A 28 1.44 31.36 3.01
CA ASN A 28 0.95 32.35 3.99
C ASN A 28 1.84 32.49 5.24
N HIS A 29 2.86 31.65 5.42
CA HIS A 29 3.61 31.57 6.68
C HIS A 29 5.13 31.58 6.50
N PRO A 30 5.89 31.98 7.55
CA PRO A 30 7.34 31.79 7.58
C PRO A 30 7.73 30.33 7.33
N ARG A 31 8.81 30.11 6.56
CA ARG A 31 9.30 28.76 6.26
C ARG A 31 9.94 28.11 7.48
N VAL A 32 9.40 26.97 7.86
CA VAL A 32 9.89 26.07 8.93
C VAL A 32 10.21 24.69 8.35
N ARG A 33 10.67 23.73 9.16
CA ARG A 33 10.84 22.35 8.69
C ARG A 33 9.48 21.66 8.59
N TYR A 34 9.24 20.89 7.52
CA TYR A 34 8.02 20.12 7.33
C TYR A 34 8.29 18.63 7.40
N LEU A 35 7.39 17.87 8.02
CA LEU A 35 7.45 16.42 8.15
C LEU A 35 6.08 15.79 7.87
N VAL A 36 6.02 14.83 6.95
CA VAL A 36 4.80 14.05 6.70
C VAL A 36 5.07 12.59 7.01
N VAL A 37 4.31 12.04 7.95
CA VAL A 37 4.28 10.61 8.27
C VAL A 37 3.03 10.02 7.64
N ASP A 38 3.23 9.22 6.59
CA ASP A 38 2.16 8.60 5.82
C ASP A 38 2.03 7.14 6.23
N ASN A 39 0.90 6.78 6.85
CA ASN A 39 0.65 5.42 7.31
C ASN A 39 -0.40 4.69 6.47
N THR A 40 -0.60 5.09 5.21
CA THR A 40 -1.36 4.29 4.23
C THR A 40 -0.68 2.95 3.96
N PRO A 41 -1.45 1.88 3.70
CA PRO A 41 -0.87 0.60 3.29
C PRO A 41 0.06 0.70 2.07
N GLU A 42 -0.34 1.50 1.08
CA GLU A 42 0.43 1.76 -0.14
C GLU A 42 0.98 3.18 -0.16
N ILE A 43 2.18 3.35 -0.68
CA ILE A 43 2.83 4.65 -0.80
C ILE A 43 2.07 5.56 -1.78
N ASP A 44 1.68 6.76 -1.35
CA ASP A 44 1.15 7.76 -2.28
C ASP A 44 2.31 8.60 -2.85
N VAL A 45 2.70 8.29 -4.09
CA VAL A 45 3.78 8.98 -4.79
C VAL A 45 3.52 10.49 -4.95
N ARG A 46 2.25 10.92 -4.97
CA ARG A 46 1.86 12.34 -5.08
C ARG A 46 2.07 13.04 -3.74
N THR A 47 1.69 12.42 -2.63
CA THR A 47 1.95 12.92 -1.26
C THR A 47 3.44 13.06 -1.01
N ARG A 48 4.23 12.05 -1.41
CA ARG A 48 5.70 12.11 -1.38
C ARG A 48 6.24 13.27 -2.21
N ALA A 49 5.75 13.43 -3.45
CA ALA A 49 6.20 14.46 -4.36
C ALA A 49 5.91 15.88 -3.83
N ILE A 50 4.69 16.16 -3.37
CA ILE A 50 4.34 17.49 -2.85
C ILE A 50 5.12 17.82 -1.57
N THR A 51 5.32 16.84 -0.69
CA THR A 51 6.13 17.01 0.53
C THR A 51 7.56 17.42 0.20
N ARG A 52 8.19 16.73 -0.75
CA ARG A 52 9.54 17.07 -1.21
C ARG A 52 9.58 18.41 -1.94
N ALA A 53 8.56 18.73 -2.73
CA ALA A 53 8.48 19.99 -3.48
C ALA A 53 8.44 21.23 -2.58
N VAL A 54 7.87 21.12 -1.37
CA VAL A 54 7.90 22.20 -0.37
C VAL A 54 9.16 22.18 0.51
N GLY A 55 10.11 21.28 0.24
CA GLY A 55 11.34 21.10 1.02
C GLY A 55 11.14 20.34 2.33
N GLY A 56 10.05 19.56 2.44
CA GLY A 56 9.74 18.74 3.61
C GLY A 56 10.30 17.32 3.52
N THR A 57 10.28 16.64 4.66
CA THR A 57 10.63 15.22 4.79
C THR A 57 9.37 14.37 4.72
N TYR A 58 9.39 13.32 3.88
CA TYR A 58 8.29 12.35 3.74
C TYR A 58 8.75 10.99 4.25
N LEU A 59 7.98 10.39 5.16
CA LEU A 59 8.21 9.06 5.73
C LEU A 59 6.98 8.18 5.46
N HIS A 60 7.15 7.09 4.72
CA HIS A 60 6.09 6.07 4.54
C HIS A 60 6.25 4.99 5.61
N ARG A 61 5.27 4.90 6.52
CA ARG A 61 5.30 4.09 7.74
C ARG A 61 3.96 3.37 7.96
N PRO A 62 3.57 2.41 7.09
CA PRO A 62 2.34 1.63 7.25
C PRO A 62 2.33 0.76 8.52
N ASP A 63 3.50 0.50 9.12
CA ASP A 63 3.65 -0.18 10.40
C ASP A 63 3.09 0.63 11.59
N LEU A 64 3.03 1.97 11.46
CA LEU A 64 2.50 2.87 12.47
C LEU A 64 0.97 2.96 12.36
N VAL A 65 0.30 1.85 12.66
CA VAL A 65 -1.15 1.70 12.56
C VAL A 65 -1.90 2.50 13.64
N GLY A 66 -3.05 3.06 13.25
CA GLY A 66 -3.88 3.90 14.10
C GLY A 66 -3.45 5.36 14.06
N THR A 67 -4.00 6.18 14.95
CA THR A 67 -3.75 7.63 14.95
C THR A 67 -2.58 8.06 15.82
N SER A 68 -2.38 7.39 16.95
CA SER A 68 -1.40 7.80 17.96
C SER A 68 0.05 7.53 17.55
N LYS A 69 0.31 6.38 16.94
CA LYS A 69 1.67 5.97 16.51
C LYS A 69 2.29 6.91 15.46
N PRO A 70 1.62 7.28 14.35
CA PRO A 70 2.21 8.20 13.38
C PRO A 70 2.34 9.62 13.93
N ARG A 71 1.47 10.04 14.86
CA ARG A 71 1.59 11.33 15.57
C ARG A 71 2.75 11.33 16.56
N ASP A 72 3.03 10.24 17.27
CA ASP A 72 4.26 10.10 18.07
C ASP A 72 5.49 10.22 17.17
N ALA A 73 5.49 9.53 16.04
CA ALA A 73 6.58 9.56 15.07
C ALA A 73 6.91 10.97 14.56
N VAL A 74 5.90 11.85 14.40
CA VAL A 74 6.14 13.28 14.09
C VAL A 74 7.06 13.93 15.11
N PHE A 75 6.85 13.69 16.41
CA PHE A 75 7.71 14.23 17.47
C PHE A 75 9.09 13.55 17.50
N ARG A 76 9.13 12.23 17.28
CA ARG A 76 10.38 11.46 17.34
C ARG A 76 11.34 11.78 16.19
N PHE A 77 10.80 12.02 14.99
CA PHE A 77 11.60 12.31 13.80
C PHE A 77 11.76 13.80 13.49
N ALA A 78 11.10 14.68 14.22
CA ALA A 78 11.36 16.11 14.11
C ALA A 78 12.83 16.43 14.45
N GLU A 79 13.44 17.33 13.67
CA GLU A 79 14.86 17.68 13.79
C GLU A 79 15.09 18.98 14.58
N THR A 80 14.02 19.63 15.04
CA THR A 80 14.05 20.91 15.75
C THR A 80 13.66 20.76 17.23
N PRO A 81 13.98 21.74 18.09
CA PRO A 81 13.60 21.71 19.51
C PRO A 81 12.09 21.73 19.77
N TRP A 82 11.32 22.36 18.89
CA TRP A 82 9.85 22.43 18.98
C TRP A 82 9.19 21.70 17.83
N VAL A 83 8.03 21.10 18.11
CA VAL A 83 7.23 20.37 17.13
C VAL A 83 5.78 20.79 17.25
N MET A 84 5.19 21.18 16.13
CA MET A 84 3.75 21.36 15.99
C MET A 84 3.21 20.23 15.14
N CYS A 85 2.37 19.38 15.73
CA CYS A 85 1.66 18.36 14.98
C CYS A 85 0.29 18.89 14.59
N ILE A 86 -0.06 18.72 13.31
CA ILE A 86 -1.37 19.10 12.75
C ILE A 86 -1.98 17.91 12.01
N ASP A 87 -3.30 17.88 11.89
CA ASP A 87 -3.96 16.97 10.95
C ASP A 87 -3.61 17.35 9.51
N SER A 88 -3.70 16.38 8.59
CA SER A 88 -3.41 16.54 7.16
C SER A 88 -4.34 17.55 6.46
N HIS A 89 -5.46 17.93 7.08
CA HIS A 89 -6.54 18.76 6.56
C HIS A 89 -6.80 19.99 7.44
N VAL A 90 -5.73 20.67 7.84
CA VAL A 90 -5.76 21.89 8.67
C VAL A 90 -5.21 23.09 7.91
N LEU A 91 -5.87 24.23 8.04
CA LEU A 91 -5.37 25.52 7.56
C LEU A 91 -5.07 26.43 8.75
N LEU A 92 -3.91 27.10 8.71
CA LEU A 92 -3.51 28.09 9.72
C LEU A 92 -3.82 29.51 9.22
N GLU A 93 -4.47 30.33 10.04
CA GLU A 93 -4.69 31.75 9.71
C GLU A 93 -3.36 32.50 9.65
N THR A 94 -3.22 33.46 8.74
CA THR A 94 -2.01 34.26 8.57
C THR A 94 -1.50 34.82 9.90
N GLY A 95 -0.21 34.58 10.19
CA GLY A 95 0.43 34.99 11.45
C GLY A 95 0.47 33.90 12.53
N ALA A 96 -0.31 32.82 12.41
CA ALA A 96 -0.34 31.74 13.41
C ALA A 96 1.02 31.05 13.58
N VAL A 97 1.75 30.77 12.49
CA VAL A 97 3.10 30.18 12.58
C VAL A 97 4.10 31.16 13.19
N GLN A 98 3.96 32.47 12.93
CA GLN A 98 4.81 33.48 13.57
C GLN A 98 4.55 33.51 15.08
N ALA A 99 3.29 33.49 15.52
CA ALA A 99 2.95 33.44 16.93
C ALA A 99 3.49 32.18 17.63
N ALA A 100 3.49 31.03 16.94
CA ALA A 100 4.11 29.81 17.44
C ALA A 100 5.63 29.97 17.60
N LEU A 101 6.32 30.53 16.60
CA LEU A 101 7.76 30.79 16.67
C LEU A 101 8.12 31.76 17.81
N ASP A 102 7.34 32.83 17.98
CA ASP A 102 7.53 33.82 19.05
C ASP A 102 7.34 33.17 20.42
N TYR A 103 6.32 32.31 20.57
CA TYR A 103 6.12 31.53 21.80
C TYR A 103 7.31 30.62 22.08
N CYS A 104 7.78 29.87 21.07
CA CYS A 104 8.90 28.94 21.18
C CYS A 104 10.20 29.64 21.60
N ALA A 105 10.46 30.83 21.03
CA ALA A 105 11.66 31.61 21.30
C ALA A 105 11.63 32.21 22.72
N ALA A 106 10.46 32.67 23.18
CA ALA A 106 10.30 33.28 24.49
C ALA A 106 10.31 32.26 25.65
N ARG A 107 10.01 30.99 25.38
CA ARG A 107 9.84 29.95 26.42
C ARG A 107 10.62 28.67 26.11
N PRO A 108 11.94 28.74 25.90
CA PRO A 108 12.72 27.60 25.42
C PRO A 108 12.58 26.36 26.31
N ASP A 109 12.35 26.50 27.62
CA ASP A 109 12.27 25.36 28.54
C ASP A 109 10.85 24.95 28.95
N SER A 110 9.83 25.46 28.24
CA SER A 110 8.44 25.09 28.53
C SER A 110 8.19 23.59 28.36
N ARG A 111 7.36 23.05 29.26
CA ARG A 111 6.85 21.68 29.26
C ARG A 111 5.37 21.62 28.89
N ASP A 112 4.82 22.75 28.47
CA ASP A 112 3.40 22.88 28.21
C ASP A 112 3.04 22.29 26.84
N LEU A 113 1.80 21.84 26.73
CA LEU A 113 1.13 21.55 25.49
C LEU A 113 0.36 22.79 25.06
N ILE A 114 0.70 23.33 23.89
CA ILE A 114 0.14 24.58 23.36
C ILE A 114 -0.79 24.23 22.22
N GLN A 115 -1.99 24.79 22.24
CA GLN A 115 -2.95 24.74 21.13
C GLN A 115 -3.46 26.16 20.89
N GLY A 116 -4.32 26.36 19.90
CA GLY A 116 -4.96 27.67 19.70
C GLY A 116 -6.42 27.52 19.29
N PRO A 117 -7.14 28.65 19.15
CA PRO A 117 -8.55 28.62 18.82
C PRO A 117 -8.82 27.95 17.46
N MET A 118 -9.75 27.01 17.44
CA MET A 118 -10.26 26.41 16.21
C MET A 118 -11.33 27.32 15.62
N VAL A 119 -11.09 27.86 14.43
CA VAL A 119 -12.00 28.72 13.68
C VAL A 119 -12.92 27.86 12.82
N TYR A 120 -14.21 28.19 12.78
CA TYR A 120 -15.19 27.49 11.95
C TYR A 120 -15.07 27.87 10.46
N ASP A 121 -15.69 27.08 9.59
CA ASP A 121 -15.62 27.26 8.13
C ASP A 121 -16.08 28.65 7.64
N ASP A 122 -16.93 29.34 8.41
CA ASP A 122 -17.40 30.69 8.09
C ASP A 122 -16.38 31.81 8.40
N GLY A 123 -15.27 31.46 9.07
CA GLY A 123 -14.22 32.39 9.50
C GLY A 123 -14.66 33.39 10.57
N ARG A 124 -15.84 33.24 11.18
CA ARG A 124 -16.40 34.21 12.15
C ARG A 124 -16.41 33.67 13.57
N GLY A 125 -16.85 32.42 13.75
CA GLY A 125 -16.88 31.79 15.07
C GLY A 125 -15.62 30.96 15.35
N TYR A 126 -15.35 30.72 16.63
CA TYR A 126 -14.24 29.88 17.06
C TYR A 126 -14.54 29.17 18.38
N ALA A 127 -13.87 28.04 18.61
CA ALA A 127 -13.85 27.33 19.87
C ALA A 127 -12.42 27.28 20.44
N THR A 128 -12.30 27.37 21.76
CA THR A 128 -11.00 27.45 22.45
C THR A 128 -10.65 26.18 23.20
N HIS A 129 -11.66 25.41 23.62
CA HIS A 129 -11.49 24.23 24.43
C HIS A 129 -12.71 23.31 24.33
N TRP A 130 -12.58 22.13 24.94
CA TRP A 130 -13.69 21.25 25.26
C TRP A 130 -14.13 21.44 26.71
N GLU A 131 -15.42 21.68 26.92
CA GLU A 131 -16.06 21.54 28.23
C GLU A 131 -16.13 20.05 28.60
N PRO A 132 -15.52 19.63 29.73
CA PRO A 132 -15.55 18.22 30.16
C PRO A 132 -16.98 17.75 30.44
N LYS A 133 -17.37 16.60 29.89
CA LYS A 133 -18.72 16.02 30.10
C LYS A 133 -18.80 15.06 31.28
N ALA A 134 -17.67 14.49 31.68
CA ALA A 134 -17.62 13.39 32.65
C ALA A 134 -16.32 13.45 33.46
N ALA A 135 -15.45 12.45 33.31
CA ALA A 135 -14.16 12.38 33.97
C ALA A 135 -13.06 13.09 33.15
N PRO A 136 -11.90 13.41 33.76
CA PRO A 136 -10.70 13.83 33.01
C PRO A 136 -10.41 12.86 31.86
N MET A 137 -9.82 13.34 30.77
CA MET A 137 -9.46 12.56 29.58
C MET A 137 -10.61 12.05 28.68
N PHE A 138 -11.87 12.38 28.97
CA PHE A 138 -12.99 12.10 28.07
C PHE A 138 -13.16 13.21 27.02
N ASP A 139 -13.78 12.86 25.89
CA ASP A 139 -14.30 13.81 24.90
C ASP A 139 -15.21 14.85 25.56
N GLY A 140 -15.22 16.08 25.03
CA GLY A 140 -16.09 17.15 25.52
C GLY A 140 -17.05 17.71 24.48
N THR A 141 -17.61 18.89 24.77
CA THR A 141 -18.28 19.74 23.77
C THR A 141 -17.41 20.95 23.50
N TRP A 142 -17.30 21.37 22.24
CA TRP A 142 -16.64 22.62 21.89
C TRP A 142 -17.26 23.82 22.62
N ALA A 143 -16.42 24.61 23.27
CA ALA A 143 -16.79 25.82 23.99
C ALA A 143 -15.82 26.96 23.68
N THR A 144 -16.24 28.17 24.02
CA THR A 144 -15.52 29.41 23.69
C THR A 144 -15.25 30.21 24.97
N ASP A 145 -13.99 30.56 25.17
CA ASP A 145 -13.53 31.48 26.21
C ASP A 145 -13.18 32.83 25.55
N GLU A 146 -13.67 33.93 26.11
CA GLU A 146 -13.46 35.29 25.57
C GLU A 146 -11.96 35.67 25.47
N ARG A 147 -11.10 35.07 26.31
CA ARG A 147 -9.65 35.26 26.24
C ARG A 147 -9.05 34.76 24.93
N GLY A 148 -9.76 33.94 24.16
CA GLY A 148 -9.38 33.53 22.80
C GLY A 148 -9.29 34.68 21.78
N GLN A 149 -9.82 35.86 22.11
CA GLN A 149 -9.60 37.10 21.33
C GLN A 149 -8.33 37.87 21.72
N GLY A 150 -7.72 37.52 22.85
CA GLY A 150 -6.55 38.21 23.39
C GLY A 150 -5.24 37.83 22.70
N THR A 151 -4.13 38.07 23.38
CA THR A 151 -2.77 37.71 22.93
C THR A 151 -2.02 36.85 23.94
N VAL A 152 -2.56 36.72 25.16
CA VAL A 152 -1.91 36.04 26.28
C VAL A 152 -2.37 34.58 26.32
N PRO A 153 -1.45 33.60 26.34
CA PRO A 153 -1.80 32.20 26.53
C PRO A 153 -2.55 31.98 27.86
N PHE A 154 -3.56 31.13 27.85
CA PHE A 154 -4.34 30.77 29.04
C PHE A 154 -4.59 29.27 29.12
N GLU A 155 -4.78 28.76 30.33
CA GLU A 155 -4.94 27.33 30.58
C GLU A 155 -6.33 26.83 30.17
N ILE A 156 -6.37 25.64 29.56
CA ILE A 156 -7.60 24.96 29.12
C ILE A 156 -7.67 23.52 29.64
N PRO A 157 -8.88 22.93 29.80
CA PRO A 157 -9.03 21.54 30.24
C PRO A 157 -8.58 20.51 29.20
N SER A 158 -8.97 20.67 27.94
CA SER A 158 -8.51 19.86 26.81
C SER A 158 -9.13 20.41 25.52
N MET A 159 -8.71 19.88 24.38
CA MET A 159 -9.40 19.99 23.10
C MET A 159 -8.89 18.91 22.15
N GLY A 160 -9.53 18.77 20.99
CA GLY A 160 -9.11 17.82 19.97
C GLY A 160 -7.65 17.99 19.54
N LEU A 161 -7.00 16.90 19.15
CA LEU A 161 -5.62 16.89 18.66
C LEU A 161 -5.53 17.13 17.14
N GLY A 162 -6.34 18.08 16.63
CA GLY A 162 -6.20 18.54 15.24
C GLY A 162 -4.99 19.46 15.05
N LEU A 163 -4.58 20.16 16.12
CA LEU A 163 -3.36 20.95 16.18
C LEU A 163 -2.84 21.02 17.62
N TRP A 164 -1.55 20.77 17.81
CA TRP A 164 -0.84 21.08 19.07
C TRP A 164 0.65 21.28 18.85
N LEU A 165 1.27 22.05 19.74
CA LEU A 165 2.68 22.45 19.74
C LEU A 165 3.30 22.08 21.10
N MET A 166 4.47 21.46 21.09
CA MET A 166 5.20 21.13 22.32
C MET A 166 6.71 21.06 22.07
N ARG A 167 7.50 21.31 23.11
CA ARG A 167 8.96 21.08 23.07
C ARG A 167 9.22 19.58 22.93
N ARG A 168 10.03 19.19 21.93
CA ARG A 168 10.36 17.79 21.63
C ARG A 168 10.91 17.03 22.84
N ALA A 169 11.77 17.67 23.63
CA ALA A 169 12.35 17.08 24.83
C ALA A 169 11.35 16.90 25.99
N ALA A 170 10.23 17.60 25.98
CA ALA A 170 9.16 17.46 26.97
C ALA A 170 8.04 16.50 26.51
N TRP A 171 8.08 16.03 25.25
CA TRP A 171 7.07 15.17 24.66
C TRP A 171 6.91 13.86 25.44
N PRO A 172 5.73 13.59 26.05
CA PRO A 172 5.56 12.40 26.87
C PRO A 172 5.39 11.12 26.06
N GLY A 173 4.98 11.23 24.79
CA GLY A 173 4.53 10.12 23.96
C GLY A 173 3.15 9.58 24.35
N PHE A 174 2.51 8.91 23.40
CA PHE A 174 1.26 8.20 23.63
C PHE A 174 1.48 6.86 24.35
N ASN A 175 0.41 6.28 24.89
CA ASN A 175 0.46 4.92 25.42
C ASN A 175 0.73 3.94 24.24
N PRO A 176 1.75 3.07 24.32
CA PRO A 176 2.12 2.17 23.23
C PRO A 176 1.09 1.08 22.94
N LEU A 177 0.16 0.84 23.87
CA LEU A 177 -0.98 -0.06 23.69
C LEU A 177 -2.12 0.58 22.91
N PHE A 178 -2.09 1.89 22.61
CA PHE A 178 -3.14 2.51 21.82
C PHE A 178 -3.22 1.91 20.42
N ARG A 179 -4.46 1.67 19.97
CA ARG A 179 -4.79 1.05 18.69
C ARG A 179 -5.93 1.78 18.00
N GLY A 180 -5.99 1.68 16.68
CA GLY A 180 -7.07 2.27 15.89
C GLY A 180 -7.21 3.78 16.10
N PHE A 181 -8.43 4.24 16.33
CA PHE A 181 -8.81 5.65 16.43
C PHE A 181 -9.52 5.95 17.77
N GLY A 182 -9.13 7.05 18.42
CA GLY A 182 -9.86 7.70 19.51
C GLY A 182 -9.33 7.36 20.90
N GLY A 183 -9.53 8.28 21.85
CA GLY A 183 -9.08 8.16 23.24
C GLY A 183 -7.70 8.78 23.51
N GLU A 184 -7.01 9.26 22.47
CA GLU A 184 -5.78 10.05 22.61
C GLU A 184 -6.01 11.48 23.06
N GLU A 185 -7.15 12.06 22.69
CA GLU A 185 -7.57 13.39 23.11
C GLU A 185 -7.92 13.38 24.59
N GLY A 186 -7.53 14.44 25.32
CA GLY A 186 -7.69 14.48 26.78
C GLY A 186 -6.66 13.64 27.52
N TYR A 187 -6.37 12.40 27.09
CA TYR A 187 -5.27 11.58 27.62
C TYR A 187 -3.96 12.35 27.61
N LEU A 188 -3.57 12.89 26.45
CA LEU A 188 -2.30 13.60 26.31
C LEU A 188 -2.24 14.82 27.24
N HIS A 189 -3.33 15.58 27.34
CA HIS A 189 -3.43 16.75 28.22
C HIS A 189 -3.21 16.38 29.68
N GLU A 190 -3.82 15.28 30.14
CA GLU A 190 -3.68 14.83 31.52
C GLU A 190 -2.27 14.31 31.81
N ILE A 191 -1.69 13.52 30.92
CA ILE A 191 -0.30 13.05 31.09
C ILE A 191 0.68 14.22 31.14
N VAL A 192 0.47 15.28 30.34
CA VAL A 192 1.27 16.50 30.41
C VAL A 192 1.12 17.18 31.77
N ARG A 193 -0.10 17.27 32.33
CA ARG A 193 -0.33 17.82 33.68
C ARG A 193 0.36 17.03 34.78
N GLN A 194 0.22 15.70 34.74
CA GLN A 194 0.86 14.81 35.72
C GLN A 194 2.39 14.92 35.68
N ARG A 195 2.96 15.31 34.53
CA ARG A 195 4.40 15.56 34.35
C ARG A 195 4.82 17.02 34.61
N GLY A 196 3.92 17.83 35.18
CA GLY A 196 4.18 19.20 35.61
C GLY A 196 4.11 20.27 34.51
N GLY A 197 3.57 19.93 33.34
CA GLY A 197 3.22 20.90 32.30
C GLY A 197 1.76 21.36 32.40
N LYS A 198 1.35 22.25 31.49
CA LYS A 198 -0.04 22.70 31.34
C LYS A 198 -0.55 22.47 29.92
N ALA A 199 -1.87 22.46 29.75
CA ALA A 199 -2.49 22.62 28.45
C ALA A 199 -2.92 24.07 28.27
N LEU A 200 -2.37 24.77 27.27
CA LEU A 200 -2.58 26.19 27.05
C LEU A 200 -3.23 26.45 25.69
N CYS A 201 -4.20 27.35 25.65
CA CYS A 201 -4.66 27.99 24.42
C CYS A 201 -3.84 29.27 24.20
N LEU A 202 -3.12 29.34 23.07
CA LEU A 202 -2.44 30.50 22.54
C LEU A 202 -3.39 31.20 21.54
N PRO A 203 -4.00 32.35 21.90
CA PRO A 203 -5.04 32.99 21.10
C PRO A 203 -4.70 33.27 19.63
N ALA A 204 -3.43 33.58 19.35
CA ALA A 204 -2.95 33.91 18.01
C ALA A 204 -2.65 32.68 17.12
N LEU A 205 -2.66 31.46 17.67
CA LEU A 205 -2.43 30.21 16.93
C LEU A 205 -3.75 29.68 16.35
N ARG A 206 -4.41 30.50 15.53
CA ARG A 206 -5.73 30.17 14.97
C ARG A 206 -5.64 29.20 13.80
N TRP A 207 -6.56 28.25 13.77
CA TRP A 207 -6.54 27.16 12.80
C TRP A 207 -7.97 26.74 12.43
N CYS A 208 -8.18 26.38 11.17
CA CYS A 208 -9.42 25.81 10.67
C CYS A 208 -9.19 24.33 10.36
N HIS A 209 -10.17 23.49 10.73
CA HIS A 209 -10.16 22.05 10.48
C HIS A 209 -11.27 21.73 9.49
N LYS A 210 -10.91 21.02 8.42
CA LYS A 210 -11.92 20.48 7.51
C LYS A 210 -12.60 19.28 8.17
N PHE A 211 -13.64 19.55 8.95
CA PHE A 211 -14.54 18.49 9.39
C PHE A 211 -15.20 17.86 8.17
N ARG A 212 -15.56 16.58 8.29
CA ARG A 212 -16.26 15.88 7.21
C ARG A 212 -17.60 16.61 6.94
N ASP A 213 -17.82 17.00 5.67
CA ASP A 213 -18.97 17.73 5.06
C ASP A 213 -20.03 18.34 6.01
N ILE A 214 -20.04 19.67 5.99
CA ILE A 214 -21.04 20.58 6.61
C ILE A 214 -22.48 20.37 6.09
N GLY A 215 -22.68 19.63 5.00
CA GLY A 215 -24.00 19.27 4.46
C GLY A 215 -24.78 18.20 5.24
N GLY A 216 -24.19 17.63 6.30
CA GLY A 216 -24.78 16.65 7.22
C GLY A 216 -23.93 15.38 7.37
N TRP A 217 -23.91 14.79 8.59
CA TRP A 217 -23.06 13.62 8.91
C TRP A 217 -23.29 12.39 8.01
N ASN A 218 -24.47 12.29 7.39
CA ASN A 218 -24.87 11.24 6.46
C ASN A 218 -24.38 11.44 5.01
N LYS A 219 -23.80 12.59 4.68
CA LYS A 219 -23.21 12.89 3.36
C LYS A 219 -21.70 12.78 3.34
N ASN A 220 -21.11 12.55 4.51
CA ASN A 220 -19.68 12.37 4.66
C ASN A 220 -19.24 11.05 4.05
N PRO A 221 -18.24 11.05 3.15
CA PRO A 221 -17.57 9.80 2.83
C PRO A 221 -17.04 9.19 4.13
N ALA A 222 -17.15 7.87 4.23
CA ALA A 222 -16.54 7.15 5.34
C ALA A 222 -15.03 7.48 5.40
N PRO A 223 -14.43 7.57 6.59
CA PRO A 223 -12.98 7.70 6.66
C PRO A 223 -12.28 6.59 5.91
N PRO A 224 -11.07 6.83 5.39
CA PRO A 224 -10.27 5.80 4.72
C PRO A 224 -9.74 4.71 5.68
N TYR A 225 -10.15 4.74 6.95
CA TYR A 225 -9.75 3.80 8.00
C TYR A 225 -10.96 3.40 8.87
N PRO A 226 -10.95 2.20 9.47
CA PRO A 226 -12.07 1.71 10.26
C PRO A 226 -12.25 2.50 11.56
N LEU A 227 -13.50 2.85 11.88
CA LEU A 227 -13.88 3.42 13.18
C LEU A 227 -14.50 2.33 14.05
N ARG A 228 -13.69 1.70 14.89
CA ARG A 228 -14.13 0.64 15.81
C ARG A 228 -14.33 1.21 17.21
N LEU A 229 -15.50 0.97 17.78
CA LEU A 229 -15.80 1.43 19.14
C LEU A 229 -14.93 0.68 20.16
N GLU A 230 -14.53 -0.55 19.85
CA GLU A 230 -13.64 -1.40 20.63
C GLU A 230 -12.23 -0.80 20.77
N ASP A 231 -11.74 -0.12 19.73
CA ASP A 231 -10.43 0.53 19.74
C ASP A 231 -10.46 1.78 20.62
N HIS A 232 -11.45 2.64 20.43
CA HIS A 232 -11.66 3.81 21.29
C HIS A 232 -11.84 3.39 22.76
N THR A 233 -12.71 2.40 23.02
CA THR A 233 -12.98 1.91 24.39
C THR A 233 -11.72 1.33 25.03
N TRP A 234 -10.95 0.55 24.27
CA TRP A 234 -9.66 0.03 24.73
C TRP A 234 -8.68 1.16 25.11
N ASN A 235 -8.52 2.15 24.24
CA ASN A 235 -7.60 3.28 24.47
C ASN A 235 -7.98 4.06 25.73
N LEU A 236 -9.27 4.32 25.95
CA LEU A 236 -9.74 4.94 27.20
C LEU A 236 -9.39 4.07 28.41
N LEU A 237 -9.62 2.76 28.35
CA LEU A 237 -9.33 1.85 29.46
C LEU A 237 -7.84 1.84 29.81
N VAL A 238 -6.94 1.63 28.83
CA VAL A 238 -5.50 1.57 29.12
C VAL A 238 -4.93 2.96 29.44
N GLY A 239 -5.40 4.01 28.79
CA GLY A 239 -4.93 5.38 29.00
C GLY A 239 -5.23 5.87 30.42
N HIS A 240 -6.46 5.70 30.91
CA HIS A 240 -6.81 6.10 32.27
C HIS A 240 -6.11 5.26 33.32
N ARG A 241 -5.86 3.97 33.03
CA ARG A 241 -5.11 3.10 33.94
C ARG A 241 -3.66 3.55 34.06
N GLU A 242 -2.99 3.94 32.97
CA GLU A 242 -1.67 4.59 33.04
C GLU A 242 -1.72 5.86 33.90
N ALA A 243 -2.75 6.69 33.73
CA ALA A 243 -2.95 7.93 34.50
C ALA A 243 -3.36 7.69 35.97
N GLY A 244 -3.57 6.45 36.41
CA GLY A 244 -4.00 6.11 37.77
C GLY A 244 -5.46 6.47 38.07
N LEU A 245 -6.31 6.61 37.05
CA LEU A 245 -7.71 7.02 37.19
C LEU A 245 -8.66 5.81 37.07
N GLU A 246 -9.46 5.57 38.11
CA GLU A 246 -10.50 4.53 38.10
C GLU A 246 -11.80 5.05 37.46
N VAL A 247 -11.91 4.89 36.15
CA VAL A 247 -13.05 5.41 35.37
C VAL A 247 -13.86 4.33 34.66
N GLU A 248 -13.63 3.04 34.93
CA GLU A 248 -14.32 1.95 34.22
C GLU A 248 -15.85 2.10 34.20
N PRO A 249 -16.55 2.52 35.29
CA PRO A 249 -17.99 2.78 35.24
C PRO A 249 -18.38 3.90 34.28
N ALA A 250 -17.59 4.99 34.21
CA ALA A 250 -17.81 6.09 33.29
C ALA A 250 -17.55 5.68 31.83
N VAL A 251 -16.48 4.92 31.58
CA VAL A 251 -16.18 4.39 30.24
C VAL A 251 -17.31 3.45 29.79
N HIS A 252 -17.83 2.62 30.69
CA HIS A 252 -18.98 1.77 30.40
C HIS A 252 -20.22 2.61 30.05
N GLU A 253 -20.54 3.62 30.85
CA GLU A 253 -21.74 4.45 30.64
C GLU A 253 -21.71 5.23 29.32
N HIS A 254 -20.54 5.75 28.92
CA HIS A 254 -20.42 6.55 27.70
C HIS A 254 -20.14 5.73 26.44
N PHE A 255 -19.37 4.65 26.54
CA PHE A 255 -18.91 3.86 25.39
C PHE A 255 -19.26 2.38 25.52
N GLY A 256 -18.89 1.74 26.63
CA GLY A 256 -19.01 0.30 26.81
C GLY A 256 -20.44 -0.26 26.69
N LYS A 257 -21.48 0.48 27.10
CA LYS A 257 -22.88 0.04 26.99
C LYS A 257 -23.38 -0.17 25.55
N ARG A 258 -22.64 0.36 24.57
CA ARG A 258 -22.92 0.18 23.13
C ARG A 258 -22.21 -1.07 22.57
N LEU A 259 -21.32 -1.70 23.34
CA LEU A 259 -20.65 -2.95 22.99
C LEU A 259 -21.44 -4.17 23.49
N PRO A 260 -21.28 -5.34 22.85
CA PRO A 260 -21.75 -6.59 23.43
C PRO A 260 -21.16 -6.81 24.84
N PRO A 261 -21.94 -7.31 25.83
CA PRO A 261 -21.44 -7.50 27.19
C PRO A 261 -20.16 -8.35 27.30
N ALA A 262 -20.07 -9.42 26.50
CA ALA A 262 -18.89 -10.28 26.45
C ALA A 262 -17.65 -9.52 25.94
N THR A 263 -17.80 -8.70 24.89
CA THR A 263 -16.73 -7.85 24.36
C THR A 263 -16.25 -6.83 25.40
N TRP A 264 -17.19 -6.16 26.09
CA TRP A 264 -16.83 -5.24 27.18
C TRP A 264 -16.02 -5.93 28.29
N GLN A 265 -16.50 -7.08 28.78
CA GLN A 265 -15.81 -7.85 29.82
C GLN A 265 -14.42 -8.29 29.39
N GLN A 266 -14.27 -8.73 28.14
CA GLN A 266 -12.98 -9.09 27.57
C GLN A 266 -12.03 -7.89 27.52
N LEU A 267 -12.47 -6.73 27.00
CA LEU A 267 -11.64 -5.53 26.92
C LEU A 267 -11.17 -5.06 28.31
N VAL A 268 -12.04 -5.08 29.31
CA VAL A 268 -11.67 -4.73 30.69
C VAL A 268 -10.64 -5.71 31.24
N HIS A 269 -10.85 -7.01 31.05
CA HIS A 269 -9.92 -8.04 31.51
C HIS A 269 -8.53 -7.88 30.87
N GLU A 270 -8.48 -7.75 29.55
CA GLU A 270 -7.24 -7.56 28.78
C GLU A 270 -6.55 -6.24 29.16
N ALA A 271 -7.28 -5.14 29.31
CA ALA A 271 -6.71 -3.85 29.68
C ALA A 271 -6.11 -3.87 31.10
N ARG A 272 -6.76 -4.58 32.05
CA ARG A 272 -6.24 -4.77 33.41
C ARG A 272 -4.93 -5.57 33.43
N ALA A 273 -4.82 -6.58 32.58
CA ALA A 273 -3.63 -7.39 32.44
C ALA A 273 -2.49 -6.62 31.75
N ALA A 274 -2.79 -5.88 30.69
CA ALA A 274 -1.80 -5.16 29.90
C ALA A 274 -1.28 -3.88 30.56
N GLN A 275 -2.15 -3.15 31.28
CA GLN A 275 -1.82 -1.90 31.97
C GLN A 275 -2.39 -1.92 33.40
N PRO A 276 -1.59 -2.25 34.43
CA PRO A 276 -2.00 -2.10 35.82
C PRO A 276 -2.36 -0.64 36.16
N LEU A 277 -3.29 -0.43 37.08
CA LEU A 277 -3.74 0.91 37.50
C LEU A 277 -2.59 1.66 38.20
N GLY A 278 -2.26 2.85 37.70
CA GLY A 278 -1.10 3.63 38.13
C GLY A 278 0.24 2.91 37.88
N GLY A 279 0.22 1.79 37.16
CA GLY A 279 1.40 1.01 36.82
C GLY A 279 2.23 1.72 35.75
N PRO A 280 3.51 1.36 35.62
CA PRO A 280 4.35 1.94 34.58
C PRO A 280 3.76 1.63 33.20
N ARG A 281 3.97 2.56 32.27
CA ARG A 281 3.72 2.33 30.85
C ARG A 281 4.51 1.10 30.38
N PRO A 282 3.90 0.16 29.64
CA PRO A 282 4.61 -0.95 29.03
C PRO A 282 5.69 -0.43 28.08
N GLU A 283 6.94 -0.84 28.27
CA GLU A 283 8.04 -0.49 27.39
C GLU A 283 8.71 -1.77 26.89
N VAL A 284 9.00 -1.80 25.59
CA VAL A 284 9.86 -2.86 25.02
C VAL A 284 11.28 -2.60 25.49
N LYS A 285 11.96 -3.65 25.96
CA LYS A 285 13.38 -3.55 26.36
C LYS A 285 14.20 -3.09 25.15
N ARG A 286 14.69 -1.85 25.18
CA ARG A 286 15.58 -1.30 24.14
C ARG A 286 16.77 -2.23 23.92
N GLN A 287 17.13 -2.42 22.66
CA GLN A 287 18.27 -3.24 22.23
C GLN A 287 19.29 -2.32 21.56
N LYS A 288 20.57 -2.57 21.78
CA LYS A 288 21.67 -1.91 21.08
C LYS A 288 22.10 -2.77 19.90
N VAL A 289 21.68 -2.40 18.70
CA VAL A 289 21.96 -3.15 17.47
C VAL A 289 23.08 -2.47 16.69
N LEU A 290 24.12 -3.24 16.35
CA LEU A 290 25.16 -2.81 15.43
C LEU A 290 24.83 -3.31 14.01
N ALA A 291 24.46 -2.41 13.12
CA ALA A 291 24.28 -2.70 11.70
C ALA A 291 25.62 -2.57 10.97
N VAL A 292 26.14 -3.67 10.44
CA VAL A 292 27.40 -3.66 9.65
C VAL A 292 27.09 -3.66 8.17
N TRP A 293 27.44 -2.57 7.49
CA TRP A 293 27.33 -2.47 6.02
C TRP A 293 28.68 -2.70 5.37
N TYR A 294 28.75 -3.57 4.36
CA TYR A 294 30.02 -3.96 3.74
C TYR A 294 29.93 -4.05 2.20
N SER A 295 30.96 -3.58 1.50
CA SER A 295 30.98 -3.56 0.02
C SER A 295 32.40 -3.60 -0.57
N ASP A 296 32.61 -4.46 -1.57
CA ASP A 296 33.81 -4.45 -2.41
C ASP A 296 33.78 -3.35 -3.51
N ASN A 297 32.76 -2.49 -3.52
CA ASN A 297 32.47 -1.50 -4.57
C ASN A 297 32.25 -2.08 -5.98
N GLY A 298 32.00 -3.40 -6.10
CA GLY A 298 31.77 -4.08 -7.38
C GLY A 298 30.36 -3.91 -7.95
N ALA A 299 29.37 -3.67 -7.08
CA ALA A 299 27.98 -3.45 -7.49
C ALA A 299 27.78 -2.08 -8.18
N PRO A 300 26.71 -1.89 -8.99
CA PRO A 300 26.42 -0.62 -9.65
C PRO A 300 26.41 0.58 -8.69
N PRO A 301 27.03 1.73 -9.02
CA PRO A 301 27.15 2.86 -8.09
C PRO A 301 25.81 3.37 -7.53
N THR A 302 24.77 3.41 -8.36
CA THR A 302 23.42 3.82 -7.95
C THR A 302 22.78 2.84 -6.96
N LEU A 303 23.06 1.54 -7.09
CA LEU A 303 22.61 0.54 -6.13
C LEU A 303 23.36 0.68 -4.81
N LEU A 304 24.70 0.83 -4.84
CA LEU A 304 25.49 1.04 -3.63
C LEU A 304 25.00 2.26 -2.84
N GLN A 305 24.72 3.35 -3.55
CA GLN A 305 24.14 4.56 -2.95
C GLN A 305 22.79 4.25 -2.28
N ARG A 306 21.85 3.63 -3.00
CA ARG A 306 20.51 3.30 -2.49
C ARG A 306 20.55 2.33 -1.31
N SER A 307 21.38 1.29 -1.37
CA SER A 307 21.59 0.36 -0.25
C SER A 307 22.06 1.12 0.99
N GLY A 308 23.11 1.94 0.87
CA GLY A 308 23.59 2.74 1.99
C GLY A 308 22.57 3.77 2.51
N GLU A 309 21.81 4.40 1.62
CA GLU A 309 20.71 5.30 1.98
C GLU A 309 19.62 4.58 2.79
N THR A 310 19.18 3.39 2.36
CA THR A 310 18.12 2.64 3.05
C THR A 310 18.55 2.13 4.42
N VAL A 311 19.77 1.60 4.57
CA VAL A 311 20.31 1.18 5.88
C VAL A 311 20.37 2.35 6.85
N ALA A 312 20.93 3.48 6.41
CA ALA A 312 21.04 4.67 7.25
C ALA A 312 19.66 5.27 7.57
N HIS A 313 18.71 5.20 6.63
CA HIS A 313 17.34 5.69 6.82
C HIS A 313 16.54 4.80 7.77
N ALA A 314 16.67 3.48 7.68
CA ALA A 314 16.06 2.53 8.62
C ALA A 314 16.61 2.74 10.04
N ALA A 315 17.93 2.92 10.18
CA ALA A 315 18.54 3.21 11.48
C ALA A 315 18.04 4.55 12.08
N ARG A 316 17.97 5.62 11.26
CA ARG A 316 17.44 6.93 11.70
C ARG A 316 15.95 6.91 12.03
N GLN A 317 15.20 5.96 11.46
CA GLN A 317 13.77 5.82 11.67
C GLN A 317 13.38 4.75 12.70
N THR A 318 14.37 4.19 13.40
CA THR A 318 14.10 3.25 14.49
C THR A 318 13.54 4.02 15.68
N LEU A 319 12.36 3.62 16.17
CA LEU A 319 11.68 4.29 17.28
C LEU A 319 12.00 3.64 18.62
N ARG A 320 12.16 2.31 18.65
CA ARG A 320 12.18 1.53 19.89
C ARG A 320 13.56 1.05 20.31
N HIS A 321 14.53 1.02 19.41
CA HIS A 321 15.87 0.49 19.68
C HIS A 321 16.97 1.49 19.32
N ASP A 322 18.19 1.20 19.78
CA ASP A 322 19.37 2.02 19.51
C ASP A 322 20.20 1.35 18.42
N VAL A 323 20.26 1.96 17.24
CA VAL A 323 20.97 1.40 16.08
C VAL A 323 22.19 2.23 15.77
N THR A 324 23.36 1.58 15.73
CA THR A 324 24.58 2.17 15.16
C THR A 324 24.87 1.49 13.83
N VAL A 325 25.08 2.29 12.78
CA VAL A 325 25.57 1.77 11.49
C VAL A 325 27.08 1.93 11.47
N SER A 326 27.80 0.88 11.06
CA SER A 326 29.24 0.91 10.76
C SER A 326 29.46 0.39 9.35
N ALA A 327 30.00 1.23 8.48
CA ALA A 327 30.12 0.97 7.04
C ALA A 327 31.58 0.81 6.62
N VAL A 328 31.92 -0.30 5.96
CA VAL A 328 33.26 -0.56 5.42
C VAL A 328 33.18 -0.87 3.93
N SER A 329 33.97 -0.17 3.13
CA SER A 329 34.11 -0.47 1.71
C SER A 329 35.50 -0.15 1.18
N TRP A 330 35.86 -0.68 0.00
CA TRP A 330 37.16 -0.43 -0.62
C TRP A 330 37.40 1.05 -0.97
N ALA A 331 36.33 1.74 -1.35
CA ALA A 331 36.30 3.16 -1.70
C ALA A 331 35.00 3.79 -1.19
N PRO A 332 34.99 5.12 -0.96
CA PRO A 332 33.77 5.80 -0.55
C PRO A 332 32.68 5.67 -1.61
N VAL A 333 31.44 5.52 -1.19
CA VAL A 333 30.26 5.49 -2.07
C VAL A 333 29.65 6.90 -2.13
N PRO A 334 29.72 7.60 -3.26
CA PRO A 334 29.11 8.93 -3.40
C PRO A 334 27.62 8.91 -3.06
N GLY A 335 27.17 9.86 -2.24
CA GLY A 335 25.77 9.99 -1.83
C GLY A 335 25.34 9.09 -0.66
N ALA A 336 26.10 8.04 -0.31
CA ALA A 336 25.77 7.19 0.83
C ALA A 336 25.95 7.96 2.16
N PRO A 337 24.90 8.12 2.99
CA PRO A 337 24.90 9.05 4.12
C PRO A 337 25.48 8.43 5.41
N PHE A 338 26.64 7.79 5.32
CA PHE A 338 27.32 7.18 6.47
C PHE A 338 28.16 8.17 7.28
N GLY A 339 28.66 9.23 6.63
CA GLY A 339 29.44 10.28 7.29
C GLY A 339 30.65 9.72 8.08
N PRO A 340 30.79 10.04 9.38
CA PRO A 340 31.91 9.57 10.20
C PRO A 340 31.88 8.06 10.49
N ASN A 341 30.79 7.37 10.18
CA ASN A 341 30.66 5.93 10.38
C ASN A 341 31.12 5.11 9.16
N TRP A 342 31.67 5.75 8.13
CA TRP A 342 32.30 5.06 7.00
C TRP A 342 33.81 4.95 7.18
N HIS A 343 34.35 3.77 6.89
CA HIS A 343 35.76 3.47 6.99
C HIS A 343 36.26 2.80 5.70
N ALA A 344 37.41 3.26 5.19
CA ALA A 344 38.07 2.59 4.08
C ALA A 344 38.59 1.21 4.52
N TYR A 345 38.34 0.19 3.71
CA TYR A 345 38.86 -1.14 3.96
C TYR A 345 40.40 -1.13 3.97
N GLY A 346 40.98 -1.60 5.08
CA GLY A 346 42.43 -1.57 5.32
C GLY A 346 43.18 -2.81 4.83
N GLY A 347 42.48 -3.84 4.37
CA GLY A 347 43.08 -5.09 3.88
C GLY A 347 43.39 -5.08 2.37
N ALA A 348 43.91 -6.21 1.88
CA ALA A 348 44.21 -6.40 0.46
C ALA A 348 42.92 -6.59 -0.36
N ARG A 349 42.63 -5.64 -1.25
CA ARG A 349 41.39 -5.57 -2.06
C ARG A 349 41.34 -6.65 -3.14
N ARG A 350 40.74 -7.79 -2.82
CA ARG A 350 40.44 -8.88 -3.77
C ARG A 350 39.09 -9.48 -3.44
N ARG A 351 38.37 -9.96 -4.45
CA ARG A 351 37.07 -10.60 -4.23
C ARG A 351 37.27 -11.99 -3.63
N GLY A 352 36.51 -12.30 -2.59
CA GLY A 352 36.60 -13.56 -1.86
C GLY A 352 35.86 -13.49 -0.53
N TYR A 353 35.43 -14.65 -0.03
CA TYR A 353 34.72 -14.76 1.26
C TYR A 353 35.56 -14.25 2.44
N ASP A 354 36.88 -14.38 2.35
CA ASP A 354 37.81 -13.88 3.38
C ASP A 354 37.80 -12.35 3.47
N ASN A 355 37.61 -11.67 2.33
CA ASN A 355 37.48 -10.21 2.27
C ASN A 355 36.12 -9.75 2.80
N ILE A 356 35.04 -10.49 2.54
CA ILE A 356 33.71 -10.21 3.13
C ILE A 356 33.81 -10.26 4.66
N VAL A 357 34.35 -11.37 5.20
CA VAL A 357 34.54 -11.55 6.65
C VAL A 357 35.45 -10.45 7.22
N ALA A 358 36.57 -10.14 6.58
CA ALA A 358 37.50 -9.11 7.06
C ALA A 358 36.87 -7.69 7.07
N GLN A 359 35.99 -7.36 6.13
CA GLN A 359 35.25 -6.10 6.11
C GLN A 359 34.25 -6.03 7.27
N ILE A 360 33.49 -7.10 7.51
CA ILE A 360 32.57 -7.22 8.64
C ILE A 360 33.32 -7.05 9.96
N GLU A 361 34.45 -7.74 10.13
CA GLU A 361 35.28 -7.63 11.34
C GLU A 361 35.87 -6.23 11.51
N GLN A 362 36.27 -5.57 10.42
CA GLN A 362 36.69 -4.17 10.49
C GLN A 362 35.55 -3.28 10.95
N ALA A 363 34.34 -3.43 10.38
CA ALA A 363 33.18 -2.64 10.77
C ALA A 363 32.86 -2.77 12.27
N VAL A 364 32.94 -4.00 12.81
CA VAL A 364 32.74 -4.23 14.26
C VAL A 364 33.86 -3.63 15.10
N ARG A 365 35.14 -3.76 14.69
CA ARG A 365 36.26 -3.14 15.40
C ARG A 365 36.12 -1.62 15.46
N GLU A 366 35.77 -0.97 14.35
CA GLU A 366 35.59 0.49 14.31
C GLU A 366 34.42 0.96 15.18
N ALA A 367 33.32 0.20 15.19
CA ALA A 367 32.18 0.51 16.04
C ALA A 367 32.52 0.41 17.55
N THR A 368 33.36 -0.57 17.91
CA THR A 368 33.72 -0.89 19.31
C THR A 368 35.01 -0.21 19.80
N ALA A 369 35.79 0.43 18.94
CA ALA A 369 37.07 1.06 19.27
C ALA A 369 36.99 2.06 20.45
N GLY A 370 35.83 2.71 20.63
CA GLY A 370 35.54 3.64 21.74
C GLY A 370 34.94 2.99 23.01
N GLY A 371 34.99 1.66 23.15
CA GLY A 371 34.40 0.93 24.29
C GLY A 371 32.88 0.79 24.24
N ARG A 372 32.26 1.09 23.10
CA ARG A 372 30.81 0.88 22.90
C ARG A 372 30.50 -0.62 22.88
N THR A 373 29.39 -1.00 23.52
CA THR A 373 28.89 -2.37 23.57
C THR A 373 27.54 -2.48 22.86
N TYR A 374 27.26 -3.66 22.32
CA TYR A 374 26.06 -3.97 21.54
C TYR A 374 25.46 -5.29 22.01
N ASP A 375 24.15 -5.41 21.91
CA ASP A 375 23.41 -6.65 22.23
C ASP A 375 23.43 -7.63 21.05
N ALA A 376 23.48 -7.10 19.82
CA ALA A 376 23.44 -7.88 18.59
C ALA A 376 24.11 -7.17 17.41
N VAL A 377 24.48 -7.95 16.40
CA VAL A 377 25.05 -7.51 15.11
C VAL A 377 24.11 -7.90 13.98
N ALA A 378 23.60 -6.92 13.23
CA ALA A 378 22.79 -7.09 12.04
C ALA A 378 23.67 -6.91 10.79
N PHE A 379 23.55 -7.81 9.82
CA PHE A 379 24.40 -7.79 8.63
C PHE A 379 23.68 -7.13 7.46
N CYS A 380 24.28 -6.10 6.87
CA CYS A 380 23.70 -5.34 5.76
C CYS A 380 24.58 -5.45 4.51
N GLU A 381 24.14 -6.24 3.53
CA GLU A 381 24.87 -6.45 2.28
C GLU A 381 24.58 -5.33 1.26
N HIS A 382 25.57 -5.02 0.42
CA HIS A 382 25.56 -3.86 -0.47
C HIS A 382 24.50 -3.86 -1.59
N ASP A 383 23.88 -5.00 -1.85
CA ASP A 383 22.87 -5.25 -2.87
C ASP A 383 21.49 -5.48 -2.25
N THR A 384 21.35 -5.24 -0.95
CA THR A 384 20.08 -5.34 -0.22
C THR A 384 19.59 -3.95 0.19
N LEU A 385 18.27 -3.74 0.10
CA LEU A 385 17.53 -2.56 0.55
C LEU A 385 16.73 -2.91 1.80
N TYR A 386 16.73 -2.01 2.78
CA TYR A 386 16.10 -2.25 4.09
C TYR A 386 14.96 -1.25 4.35
N PRO A 387 13.76 -1.74 4.71
CA PRO A 387 12.62 -0.87 4.95
C PRO A 387 12.80 -0.05 6.24
N PRO A 388 12.13 1.11 6.38
CA PRO A 388 12.21 2.00 7.54
C PRO A 388 12.03 1.34 8.92
N ASP A 389 11.20 0.30 9.00
CA ASP A 389 10.84 -0.40 10.24
C ASP A 389 11.76 -1.59 10.56
N TYR A 390 12.74 -1.90 9.69
CA TYR A 390 13.54 -3.12 9.76
C TYR A 390 14.16 -3.34 11.15
N PHE A 391 14.86 -2.33 11.67
CA PHE A 391 15.53 -2.39 12.96
C PHE A 391 14.57 -2.38 14.16
N ASP A 392 13.38 -1.79 13.99
CA ASP A 392 12.30 -1.86 14.98
C ASP A 392 11.81 -3.32 15.09
N ARG A 393 11.60 -4.02 13.96
CA ARG A 393 11.16 -5.42 13.94
C ARG A 393 12.18 -6.39 14.55
N ILE A 394 13.45 -6.30 14.13
CA ILE A 394 14.47 -7.21 14.66
C ILE A 394 14.78 -6.91 16.13
N GLY A 395 14.73 -5.64 16.54
CA GLY A 395 14.93 -5.25 17.94
C GLY A 395 13.78 -5.73 18.83
N ASP A 396 12.53 -5.65 18.37
CA ASP A 396 11.37 -6.18 19.10
C ASP A 396 11.49 -7.69 19.28
N ALA A 397 11.93 -8.42 18.25
CA ALA A 397 12.14 -9.86 18.35
C ALA A 397 13.31 -10.23 19.28
N LEU A 398 14.41 -9.48 19.26
CA LEU A 398 15.48 -9.63 20.26
C LEU A 398 14.93 -9.38 21.67
N ALA A 399 14.05 -8.39 21.86
CA ALA A 399 13.47 -8.12 23.18
C ALA A 399 12.50 -9.22 23.63
N ALA A 400 11.69 -9.75 22.72
CA ALA A 400 10.69 -10.79 22.99
C ALA A 400 11.30 -12.19 23.16
N HIS A 401 12.45 -12.45 22.53
CA HIS A 401 13.14 -13.74 22.55
C HIS A 401 14.57 -13.57 23.11
N PRO A 402 14.72 -13.38 24.44
CA PRO A 402 16.02 -13.10 25.06
C PRO A 402 17.04 -14.21 24.82
N ASP A 403 16.59 -15.46 24.74
CA ASP A 403 17.44 -16.65 24.62
C ASP A 403 17.74 -17.07 23.17
N ALA A 404 17.09 -16.44 22.18
CA ALA A 404 17.34 -16.76 20.77
C ALA A 404 18.74 -16.27 20.35
N PRO A 405 19.63 -17.14 19.83
CA PRO A 405 20.98 -16.75 19.41
C PRO A 405 20.98 -15.93 18.12
N VAL A 406 19.96 -16.12 17.29
CA VAL A 406 19.78 -15.48 15.97
C VAL A 406 18.34 -15.02 15.83
N VAL A 407 18.17 -13.81 15.29
CA VAL A 407 16.93 -13.33 14.71
C VAL A 407 17.06 -13.38 13.19
N SER A 408 16.13 -14.08 12.53
CA SER A 408 16.07 -14.22 11.08
C SER A 408 14.89 -13.44 10.52
N ASN A 409 15.15 -12.52 9.59
CA ASN A 409 14.10 -11.84 8.84
C ASN A 409 13.70 -12.68 7.63
N LEU A 410 12.49 -13.24 7.69
CA LEU A 410 11.96 -14.09 6.64
C LEU A 410 11.40 -13.31 5.44
N GLU A 411 11.17 -12.01 5.62
CA GLU A 411 10.56 -11.17 4.61
C GLU A 411 11.58 -10.39 3.80
N CYS A 412 12.04 -11.05 2.74
CA CYS A 412 12.83 -10.47 1.69
C CYS A 412 12.22 -10.82 0.32
N ILE A 413 12.06 -9.83 -0.53
CA ILE A 413 11.66 -10.00 -1.94
C ILE A 413 12.83 -9.73 -2.87
N GLY A 414 12.72 -10.10 -4.14
CA GLY A 414 13.73 -9.79 -5.13
C GLY A 414 13.36 -8.57 -5.97
N LEU A 415 14.36 -7.97 -6.62
CA LEU A 415 14.18 -6.97 -7.67
C LEU A 415 15.17 -7.22 -8.80
N ASN A 416 14.71 -7.23 -10.05
CA ASN A 416 15.61 -7.21 -11.22
C ASN A 416 15.08 -6.28 -12.32
N ALA A 417 15.70 -6.34 -13.50
CA ALA A 417 15.32 -5.53 -14.66
C ALA A 417 13.85 -5.69 -15.10
N THR A 418 13.21 -6.80 -14.76
CA THR A 418 11.83 -7.11 -15.15
C THR A 418 10.79 -6.69 -14.11
N GLY A 419 11.20 -6.30 -12.91
CA GLY A 419 10.32 -5.86 -11.83
C GLY A 419 10.61 -6.50 -10.47
N TRP A 420 9.63 -6.38 -9.57
CA TRP A 420 9.61 -7.01 -8.25
C TRP A 420 9.45 -8.52 -8.39
N LEU A 421 10.24 -9.32 -7.69
CA LEU A 421 10.31 -10.77 -7.82
C LEU A 421 9.65 -11.47 -6.64
N ARG A 422 8.96 -12.58 -6.89
CA ARG A 422 8.45 -13.46 -5.83
C ARG A 422 9.59 -14.28 -5.25
N LEU A 423 9.44 -14.64 -3.98
CA LEU A 423 10.28 -15.65 -3.35
C LEU A 423 9.95 -17.02 -3.95
N ARG A 424 10.95 -17.68 -4.52
CA ARG A 424 10.92 -19.04 -5.06
C ARG A 424 11.32 -20.05 -4.00
N GLU A 425 12.42 -19.76 -3.30
CA GLU A 425 12.97 -20.60 -2.25
C GLU A 425 13.34 -19.74 -1.05
N GLN A 426 12.82 -20.11 0.12
CA GLN A 426 13.06 -19.37 1.34
C GLN A 426 14.40 -19.78 1.96
N HIS A 427 15.40 -18.93 1.78
CA HIS A 427 16.69 -19.04 2.47
C HIS A 427 16.76 -18.02 3.62
N GLU A 428 17.69 -18.23 4.54
CA GLU A 428 18.02 -17.32 5.64
C GLU A 428 19.46 -16.78 5.44
N PRO A 429 19.72 -16.03 4.33
CA PRO A 429 21.08 -15.58 3.98
C PRO A 429 21.60 -14.58 5.01
N LEU A 430 22.92 -14.45 5.12
CA LEU A 430 23.56 -13.64 6.17
C LEU A 430 22.98 -12.22 6.28
N HIS A 431 22.66 -11.56 5.16
CA HIS A 431 22.11 -10.20 5.12
C HIS A 431 20.66 -10.06 5.66
N GLN A 432 20.01 -11.18 6.01
CA GLN A 432 18.73 -11.23 6.71
C GLN A 432 18.86 -11.62 8.18
N LEU A 433 20.09 -11.90 8.65
CA LEU A 433 20.33 -12.36 10.00
C LEU A 433 20.78 -11.23 10.92
N THR A 434 20.40 -11.36 12.18
CA THR A 434 20.91 -10.58 13.29
C THR A 434 21.35 -11.54 14.39
N LEU A 435 22.64 -11.53 14.71
CA LEU A 435 23.23 -12.44 15.69
C LEU A 435 23.38 -11.72 17.03
N ARG A 436 23.01 -12.38 18.13
CA ARG A 436 23.40 -11.93 19.48
C ARG A 436 24.91 -11.78 19.55
N TRP A 437 25.40 -10.83 20.35
CA TRP A 437 26.84 -10.56 20.45
C TRP A 437 27.70 -11.82 20.68
N ALA A 438 27.32 -12.65 21.66
CA ALA A 438 28.03 -13.89 21.98
C ALA A 438 27.98 -14.93 20.85
N GLU A 439 26.92 -14.92 20.04
CA GLU A 439 26.81 -15.80 18.87
C GLU A 439 27.65 -15.26 17.69
N TYR A 440 27.63 -13.95 17.47
CA TYR A 440 28.50 -13.26 16.50
C TYR A 440 29.97 -13.59 16.74
N GLU A 441 30.46 -13.53 17.99
CA GLU A 441 31.87 -13.80 18.30
C GLU A 441 32.30 -15.23 17.93
N LYS A 442 31.45 -16.22 18.20
CA LYS A 442 31.70 -17.62 17.80
C LYS A 442 31.63 -17.77 16.29
N HIS A 443 30.59 -17.20 15.68
CA HIS A 443 30.32 -17.30 14.26
C HIS A 443 31.45 -16.69 13.42
N ILE A 444 31.90 -15.48 13.76
CA ILE A 444 32.90 -14.76 12.96
C ILE A 444 34.27 -15.45 13.03
N ALA A 445 34.63 -16.05 14.17
CA ALA A 445 35.85 -16.83 14.31
C ALA A 445 35.84 -18.08 13.40
N TRP A 446 34.70 -18.78 13.34
CA TRP A 446 34.52 -19.90 12.42
C TRP A 446 34.55 -19.44 10.96
N ALA A 447 33.81 -18.39 10.61
CA ALA A 447 33.73 -17.86 9.25
C ALA A 447 35.11 -17.45 8.72
N ARG A 448 35.93 -16.81 9.56
CA ARG A 448 37.32 -16.45 9.25
C ARG A 448 38.16 -17.68 8.89
N ALA A 449 38.10 -18.73 9.71
CA ALA A 449 38.87 -19.95 9.48
C ALA A 449 38.43 -20.68 8.22
N ALA A 450 37.11 -20.77 7.97
CA ALA A 450 36.57 -21.40 6.78
C ALA A 450 36.94 -20.61 5.51
N ALA A 451 36.77 -19.29 5.52
CA ALA A 451 37.04 -18.43 4.37
C ALA A 451 38.54 -18.37 4.01
N ALA A 452 39.44 -18.54 4.99
CA ALA A 452 40.89 -18.60 4.76
C ALA A 452 41.33 -19.78 3.85
N THR A 453 40.48 -20.78 3.64
CA THR A 453 40.77 -21.92 2.75
C THR A 453 40.74 -21.56 1.26
N GLY A 454 40.16 -20.41 0.89
CA GLY A 454 39.99 -19.97 -0.50
C GLY A 454 38.91 -20.73 -1.27
N LYS A 455 38.21 -21.68 -0.64
CA LYS A 455 37.06 -22.39 -1.24
C LYS A 455 35.78 -21.58 -1.05
N PRO A 456 34.72 -21.85 -1.83
CA PRO A 456 33.38 -21.33 -1.53
C PRO A 456 32.92 -21.75 -0.14
N VAL A 457 32.37 -20.81 0.62
CA VAL A 457 31.90 -21.02 2.00
C VAL A 457 30.55 -20.34 2.17
N GLU A 458 29.60 -21.06 2.76
CA GLU A 458 28.35 -20.48 3.27
C GLU A 458 28.67 -19.69 4.54
N LEU A 459 28.46 -18.38 4.52
CA LEU A 459 28.83 -17.48 5.62
C LEU A 459 27.75 -17.42 6.70
N GLU A 460 26.66 -18.17 6.58
CA GLU A 460 25.58 -18.24 7.56
C GLU A 460 25.99 -19.10 8.77
N PRO A 461 25.57 -18.75 10.00
CA PRO A 461 25.85 -19.55 11.18
C PRO A 461 25.29 -20.97 11.05
N LYS A 462 26.10 -21.95 11.47
CA LYS A 462 25.73 -23.37 11.47
C LYS A 462 25.22 -23.77 12.85
N GLY A 463 24.12 -24.53 12.91
CA GLY A 463 23.56 -25.01 14.18
C GLY A 463 22.09 -25.42 14.08
N ASP A 464 21.45 -25.60 15.24
CA ASP A 464 20.02 -25.90 15.34
C ASP A 464 19.18 -24.62 15.13
N THR A 465 18.67 -24.45 13.92
CA THR A 465 17.85 -23.29 13.52
C THR A 465 16.46 -23.30 14.16
N ALA A 466 16.06 -24.36 14.89
CA ALA A 466 14.82 -24.37 15.67
C ALA A 466 14.86 -23.40 16.86
N THR A 467 16.06 -23.04 17.31
CA THR A 467 16.26 -22.07 18.41
C THR A 467 16.19 -20.61 17.97
N TRP A 468 16.09 -20.34 16.68
CA TRP A 468 16.09 -18.99 16.13
C TRP A 468 14.74 -18.32 16.25
N ALA A 469 14.73 -17.03 16.55
CA ALA A 469 13.54 -16.20 16.42
C ALA A 469 13.38 -15.78 14.96
N ARG A 470 12.15 -15.84 14.44
CA ARG A 470 11.83 -15.50 13.05
C ARG A 470 10.85 -14.35 13.00
N VAL A 471 11.15 -13.36 12.16
CA VAL A 471 10.31 -12.16 11.98
C VAL A 471 9.85 -12.00 10.55
N GLY A 472 8.61 -11.54 10.41
CA GLY A 472 8.04 -11.00 9.16
C GLY A 472 7.57 -9.55 9.38
N SER A 473 7.02 -8.93 8.34
CA SER A 473 6.30 -7.67 8.35
C SER A 473 4.81 -7.95 8.14
N PRO A 474 3.97 -7.70 9.16
CA PRO A 474 2.52 -7.89 9.04
C PRO A 474 1.87 -6.93 8.02
N VAL A 475 2.62 -5.94 7.51
CA VAL A 475 2.15 -4.89 6.60
C VAL A 475 2.91 -4.86 5.27
N GLY A 476 3.69 -5.90 4.96
CA GLY A 476 4.35 -6.05 3.65
C GLY A 476 5.52 -5.08 3.40
N MET A 477 6.18 -4.60 4.46
CA MET A 477 7.44 -3.85 4.36
C MET A 477 8.62 -4.83 4.32
N SER A 478 8.81 -5.48 3.18
CA SER A 478 9.88 -6.47 2.97
C SER A 478 11.23 -5.82 2.68
N SER A 479 12.32 -6.44 3.13
CA SER A 479 13.66 -6.16 2.58
C SER A 479 13.70 -6.54 1.10
N VAL A 480 14.62 -5.97 0.33
CA VAL A 480 14.74 -6.25 -1.11
C VAL A 480 16.16 -6.65 -1.44
N HIS A 481 16.35 -7.85 -1.97
CA HIS A 481 17.60 -8.23 -2.61
C HIS A 481 17.57 -7.83 -4.10
N VAL A 482 18.48 -6.96 -4.52
CA VAL A 482 18.57 -6.48 -5.90
C VAL A 482 19.43 -7.44 -6.72
N ASN A 483 18.81 -8.21 -7.60
CA ASN A 483 19.45 -9.29 -8.34
C ASN A 483 20.21 -8.78 -9.60
N HIS A 484 21.29 -8.01 -9.43
CA HIS A 484 22.12 -7.42 -10.51
C HIS A 484 23.35 -8.26 -10.87
N THR A 485 23.78 -8.40 -12.12
CA THR A 485 24.87 -9.35 -12.46
C THR A 485 26.30 -8.88 -12.15
N ALA A 486 26.52 -7.60 -11.88
CA ALA A 486 27.86 -7.03 -11.71
C ALA A 486 28.31 -7.00 -10.24
N GLY A 487 29.36 -7.72 -9.86
CA GLY A 487 30.02 -7.55 -8.54
C GLY A 487 29.23 -8.02 -7.32
N ARG A 488 28.36 -9.03 -7.46
CA ARG A 488 27.60 -9.65 -6.34
C ARG A 488 28.50 -10.36 -5.33
N ASN A 489 28.20 -10.27 -4.04
CA ASN A 489 28.89 -11.06 -3.01
C ASN A 489 28.37 -12.50 -2.92
N THR A 490 27.09 -12.74 -3.21
CA THR A 490 26.49 -14.09 -3.19
C THR A 490 25.63 -14.36 -4.43
N THR A 491 25.27 -15.64 -4.65
CA THR A 491 24.35 -16.08 -5.71
C THR A 491 22.95 -16.37 -5.19
N HIS A 492 22.63 -16.01 -3.93
CA HIS A 492 21.31 -16.24 -3.33
C HIS A 492 20.19 -15.66 -4.21
N GLY A 493 20.45 -14.51 -4.85
CA GLY A 493 19.51 -13.89 -5.79
C GLY A 493 18.98 -14.82 -6.90
N GLU A 494 19.77 -15.78 -7.37
CA GLU A 494 19.42 -16.69 -8.47
C GLU A 494 18.60 -17.92 -8.02
N VAL A 495 18.71 -18.27 -6.74
CA VAL A 495 18.04 -19.43 -6.14
C VAL A 495 16.77 -19.01 -5.41
N CYS A 496 16.86 -17.93 -4.62
CA CYS A 496 15.77 -17.50 -3.75
C CYS A 496 14.61 -16.84 -4.47
N TYR A 497 14.82 -16.27 -5.67
CA TYR A 497 13.80 -15.46 -6.35
C TYR A 497 13.48 -15.96 -7.74
N GLU A 498 12.25 -15.71 -8.17
CA GLU A 498 11.83 -15.94 -9.54
C GLU A 498 12.69 -15.09 -10.51
N PRO A 499 13.06 -15.61 -11.69
CA PRO A 499 13.87 -14.88 -12.67
C PRO A 499 13.10 -13.73 -13.33
N GLN A 500 11.77 -13.72 -13.24
CA GLN A 500 10.89 -12.73 -13.84
C GLN A 500 10.03 -12.06 -12.77
N GLY A 501 9.92 -10.73 -12.86
CA GLY A 501 9.12 -9.91 -11.96
C GLY A 501 7.63 -10.15 -12.14
N TYR A 502 6.87 -10.02 -11.05
CA TYR A 502 5.41 -10.15 -11.01
C TYR A 502 4.67 -8.80 -11.08
N ALA A 503 5.40 -7.69 -10.88
CA ALA A 503 4.86 -6.34 -10.88
C ALA A 503 5.96 -5.29 -11.10
N LEU A 504 5.58 -4.15 -11.66
CA LEU A 504 6.44 -2.97 -11.74
C LEU A 504 6.23 -1.99 -10.58
N PHE A 505 5.23 -2.22 -9.74
CA PHE A 505 4.91 -1.40 -8.57
C PHE A 505 4.79 -2.29 -7.32
N HIS A 506 5.36 -1.84 -6.20
CA HIS A 506 5.27 -2.49 -4.90
C HIS A 506 4.58 -1.54 -3.90
N PRO A 507 3.65 -2.02 -3.04
CA PRO A 507 2.95 -1.20 -2.05
C PRO A 507 3.82 -0.23 -1.25
N HIS A 508 4.92 -0.71 -0.66
CA HIS A 508 5.87 0.13 0.07
C HIS A 508 6.92 0.81 -0.83
N TRP A 509 7.68 0.02 -1.58
CA TRP A 509 8.81 0.53 -2.37
C TRP A 509 8.40 1.37 -3.59
N GLY A 510 7.17 1.26 -4.09
CA GLY A 510 6.69 1.99 -5.25
C GLY A 510 7.22 1.42 -6.58
N PRO A 511 7.49 2.26 -7.59
CA PRO A 511 7.93 1.81 -8.91
C PRO A 511 9.32 1.15 -8.90
N ALA A 512 9.45 -0.04 -9.51
CA ALA A 512 10.70 -0.80 -9.59
C ALA A 512 11.86 -0.02 -10.22
N GLN A 513 11.57 0.82 -11.22
CA GLN A 513 12.55 1.69 -11.89
C GLN A 513 13.25 2.68 -10.95
N GLU A 514 12.63 3.03 -9.81
CA GLU A 514 13.25 3.89 -8.80
C GLU A 514 14.37 3.18 -8.03
N TRP A 515 14.42 1.84 -8.07
CA TRP A 515 15.32 1.02 -7.25
C TRP A 515 16.26 0.16 -8.07
N TRP A 516 15.87 -0.26 -9.27
CA TRP A 516 16.73 -0.97 -10.20
C TRP A 516 17.84 -0.04 -10.74
N PRO A 517 19.12 -0.46 -10.76
CA PRO A 517 20.24 0.39 -11.19
C PRO A 517 20.41 0.52 -12.70
N GLY A 518 19.67 -0.25 -13.52
CA GLY A 518 19.77 -0.26 -14.98
C GLY A 518 18.45 0.11 -15.67
N PRO A 519 18.38 -0.01 -17.01
CA PRO A 519 17.10 0.07 -17.72
C PRO A 519 16.19 -1.08 -17.29
N MET A 520 14.89 -0.81 -17.18
CA MET A 520 13.89 -1.86 -17.01
C MET A 520 13.72 -2.59 -18.35
N THR A 521 13.79 -3.92 -18.33
CA THR A 521 13.41 -4.79 -19.43
C THR A 521 11.94 -5.13 -19.22
N THR A 522 11.04 -4.39 -19.85
CA THR A 522 9.62 -4.75 -19.77
C THR A 522 9.44 -6.14 -20.38
N ILE A 523 8.49 -6.91 -19.86
CA ILE A 523 8.19 -8.29 -20.27
C ILE A 523 7.87 -8.40 -21.79
N ALA A 524 7.73 -7.27 -22.49
CA ALA A 524 7.62 -7.17 -23.93
C ALA A 524 8.90 -7.58 -24.72
N GLU A 525 10.08 -7.69 -24.09
CA GLU A 525 11.35 -7.97 -24.80
C GLU A 525 11.96 -9.35 -24.53
N THR A 526 11.35 -10.18 -23.68
CA THR A 526 11.81 -11.57 -23.49
C THR A 526 10.99 -12.47 -24.41
N PRO A 527 11.57 -13.17 -25.40
CA PRO A 527 10.84 -14.19 -26.13
C PRO A 527 10.50 -15.31 -25.14
N ALA A 528 9.31 -15.24 -24.55
CA ALA A 528 8.81 -16.31 -23.71
C ALA A 528 8.73 -17.56 -24.59
N ALA A 529 9.35 -18.64 -24.12
CA ALA A 529 9.03 -19.96 -24.63
C ALA A 529 7.58 -20.25 -24.23
N PHE A 530 6.64 -19.84 -25.09
CA PHE A 530 5.26 -20.22 -24.99
C PHE A 530 5.22 -21.74 -24.94
N LYS A 531 4.62 -22.30 -23.89
CA LYS A 531 4.22 -23.70 -23.90
C LYS A 531 3.27 -23.83 -25.10
N ASP A 532 3.60 -24.68 -26.06
CA ASP A 532 2.85 -24.81 -27.31
C ASP A 532 1.37 -25.02 -27.01
N CYS A 533 0.58 -23.94 -27.09
CA CYS A 533 -0.72 -23.83 -26.44
C CYS A 533 -1.88 -24.19 -27.38
N GLY A 534 -1.59 -24.79 -28.54
CA GLY A 534 -2.56 -25.06 -29.59
C GLY A 534 -3.03 -23.81 -30.35
N CYS A 535 -2.98 -22.62 -29.74
CA CYS A 535 -3.32 -21.34 -30.36
C CYS A 535 -2.35 -20.90 -31.46
N ASN A 536 -1.23 -21.61 -31.62
CA ASN A 536 -0.25 -21.40 -32.69
C ASN A 536 -0.55 -22.18 -33.96
N LYS A 537 -1.65 -22.96 -34.05
CA LYS A 537 -2.04 -23.54 -35.33
C LYS A 537 -2.29 -22.38 -36.30
N PRO A 538 -1.48 -22.23 -37.36
CA PRO A 538 -1.81 -21.29 -38.40
C PRO A 538 -3.20 -21.70 -38.90
N VAL A 539 -4.16 -20.78 -38.82
CA VAL A 539 -5.16 -20.78 -39.87
C VAL A 539 -4.31 -20.40 -41.09
N ASP A 540 -4.05 -21.35 -41.97
CA ASP A 540 -3.77 -21.00 -43.36
C ASP A 540 -5.15 -20.79 -44.00
N PRO A 541 -5.85 -19.64 -43.84
CA PRO A 541 -6.84 -19.35 -44.84
C PRO A 541 -6.03 -19.17 -46.13
N PRO A 542 -6.51 -19.68 -47.27
CA PRO A 542 -5.86 -19.33 -48.51
C PRO A 542 -5.89 -17.80 -48.57
N VAL A 543 -4.73 -17.17 -48.74
CA VAL A 543 -4.65 -15.78 -49.24
C VAL A 543 -5.08 -15.85 -50.71
N SER A 544 -6.29 -16.36 -50.93
CA SER A 544 -7.01 -16.31 -52.18
C SER A 544 -7.69 -14.95 -52.19
N PRO A 545 -7.68 -14.21 -53.31
CA PRO A 545 -8.29 -12.89 -53.36
C PRO A 545 -9.78 -13.01 -53.02
N TRP A 546 -10.16 -12.50 -51.85
CA TRP A 546 -11.56 -12.39 -51.44
C TRP A 546 -12.20 -11.23 -52.20
N PRO A 547 -13.42 -11.40 -52.74
CA PRO A 547 -14.08 -10.34 -53.50
C PRO A 547 -14.49 -9.15 -52.63
N ASP A 548 -14.84 -9.39 -51.36
CA ASP A 548 -15.17 -8.38 -50.37
C ASP A 548 -14.98 -8.91 -48.93
N LEU A 549 -15.14 -8.02 -47.94
CA LEU A 549 -15.00 -8.34 -46.51
C LEU A 549 -16.08 -9.31 -46.01
N GLN A 550 -17.27 -9.32 -46.61
CA GLN A 550 -18.38 -10.17 -46.18
C GLN A 550 -18.11 -11.63 -46.57
N ALA A 551 -17.70 -11.86 -47.82
CA ALA A 551 -17.30 -13.17 -48.31
C ALA A 551 -16.14 -13.76 -47.51
N TRP A 552 -15.19 -12.91 -47.10
CA TRP A 552 -14.07 -13.34 -46.26
C TRP A 552 -14.54 -13.73 -44.85
N ALA A 553 -15.34 -12.90 -44.19
CA ALA A 553 -15.86 -13.22 -42.86
C ALA A 553 -16.75 -14.47 -42.86
N ASP A 554 -17.58 -14.65 -43.88
CA ASP A 554 -18.44 -15.83 -44.03
C ASP A 554 -17.62 -17.12 -44.23
N ALA A 555 -16.50 -17.05 -44.95
CA ALA A 555 -15.60 -18.19 -45.13
C ALA A 555 -14.92 -18.56 -43.80
N VAL A 556 -14.35 -17.57 -43.10
CA VAL A 556 -13.70 -17.79 -41.80
C VAL A 556 -14.68 -18.32 -40.76
N ALA A 557 -15.94 -17.85 -40.75
CA ALA A 557 -16.95 -18.32 -39.82
C ALA A 557 -17.37 -19.79 -40.05
N ARG A 558 -17.16 -20.33 -41.26
CA ARG A 558 -17.48 -21.73 -41.61
C ARG A 558 -16.32 -22.68 -41.38
N GLU A 559 -15.08 -22.20 -41.44
CA GLU A 559 -13.88 -23.02 -41.30
C GLU A 559 -13.55 -23.22 -39.81
N PRO A 560 -13.61 -24.46 -39.28
CA PRO A 560 -13.34 -24.70 -37.87
C PRO A 560 -11.92 -24.26 -37.46
N ASN A 561 -11.86 -23.28 -36.57
CA ASN A 561 -10.62 -22.79 -35.94
C ASN A 561 -10.90 -22.23 -34.53
N ASP A 562 -9.86 -21.89 -33.79
CA ASP A 562 -9.93 -21.41 -32.40
C ASP A 562 -10.70 -20.08 -32.19
N PHE A 563 -11.28 -19.51 -33.24
CA PHE A 563 -12.10 -18.30 -33.22
C PHE A 563 -13.40 -18.32 -34.04
N HIS A 564 -13.57 -19.23 -35.03
CA HIS A 564 -14.64 -19.19 -36.04
C HIS A 564 -16.06 -18.96 -35.49
N GLU A 565 -16.44 -19.63 -34.39
CA GLU A 565 -17.77 -19.50 -33.78
C GLU A 565 -18.07 -18.09 -33.23
N HIS A 566 -17.03 -17.27 -33.02
CA HIS A 566 -17.13 -15.90 -32.48
C HIS A 566 -17.15 -14.83 -33.58
N VAL A 567 -16.87 -15.18 -34.84
CA VAL A 567 -16.90 -14.23 -35.98
C VAL A 567 -18.26 -13.54 -36.14
N PRO A 568 -19.42 -14.26 -36.07
CA PRO A 568 -20.73 -13.61 -36.12
C PRO A 568 -20.95 -12.60 -34.99
N THR A 569 -20.55 -12.95 -33.76
CA THR A 569 -20.68 -12.07 -32.57
C THR A 569 -19.87 -10.78 -32.75
N VAL A 570 -18.61 -10.89 -33.17
CA VAL A 570 -17.75 -9.72 -33.36
C VAL A 570 -18.24 -8.84 -34.52
N ARG A 571 -18.76 -9.43 -35.59
CA ARG A 571 -19.39 -8.72 -36.72
C ARG A 571 -20.64 -7.96 -36.28
N GLU A 572 -21.50 -8.58 -35.47
CA GLU A 572 -22.70 -7.93 -34.92
C GLU A 572 -22.35 -6.70 -34.05
N LEU A 573 -21.34 -6.83 -33.19
CA LEU A 573 -20.88 -5.72 -32.35
C LEU A 573 -20.26 -4.60 -33.19
N ALA A 574 -19.42 -4.94 -34.16
CA ALA A 574 -18.79 -3.98 -35.05
C ALA A 574 -19.80 -3.23 -35.95
N ALA A 575 -20.92 -3.86 -36.33
CA ALA A 575 -22.01 -3.18 -37.04
C ALA A 575 -22.67 -2.05 -36.27
N ARG A 576 -22.46 -1.99 -34.94
CA ARG A 576 -22.91 -0.89 -34.07
C ARG A 576 -21.81 0.16 -33.82
N CYS A 577 -20.67 0.07 -34.50
CA CYS A 577 -19.46 0.86 -34.26
C CYS A 577 -19.03 1.60 -35.53
N THR A 578 -18.39 2.77 -35.39
CA THR A 578 -17.72 3.44 -36.52
C THR A 578 -16.21 3.24 -36.50
N SER A 579 -15.68 2.69 -35.40
CA SER A 579 -14.26 2.38 -35.24
C SER A 579 -14.05 1.15 -34.36
N ALA A 580 -13.06 0.33 -34.71
CA ALA A 580 -12.62 -0.79 -33.91
C ALA A 580 -11.09 -0.81 -33.77
N THR A 581 -10.61 -1.35 -32.65
CA THR A 581 -9.19 -1.57 -32.37
C THR A 581 -8.99 -3.00 -31.88
N GLU A 582 -7.97 -3.68 -32.39
CA GLU A 582 -7.61 -5.03 -32.04
C GLU A 582 -6.20 -5.05 -31.44
N PHE A 583 -6.01 -5.73 -30.31
CA PHE A 583 -4.71 -6.27 -29.91
C PHE A 583 -4.75 -7.78 -30.03
N ALA A 584 -3.99 -8.34 -30.97
CA ALA A 584 -3.94 -9.77 -31.24
C ALA A 584 -2.49 -10.26 -31.27
N TYR A 585 -2.11 -11.09 -30.30
CA TYR A 585 -0.76 -11.69 -30.24
C TYR A 585 -0.67 -12.97 -31.07
N TRP A 586 -1.82 -13.54 -31.41
CA TRP A 586 -1.96 -14.75 -32.23
C TRP A 586 -2.68 -14.43 -33.53
N PRO A 587 -2.44 -15.19 -34.62
CA PRO A 587 -3.02 -14.93 -35.93
C PRO A 587 -4.49 -15.37 -36.03
N LYS A 588 -5.34 -14.94 -35.11
CA LYS A 588 -6.77 -15.23 -35.11
C LYS A 588 -7.52 -14.23 -36.02
N PRO A 589 -8.61 -14.66 -36.69
CA PRO A 589 -9.33 -13.85 -37.68
C PRO A 589 -10.38 -12.90 -37.08
N ALA A 590 -10.13 -12.36 -35.88
CA ALA A 590 -11.04 -11.42 -35.22
C ALA A 590 -11.15 -10.09 -36.00
N ASN A 591 -10.03 -9.55 -36.48
CA ASN A 591 -10.01 -8.39 -37.37
C ASN A 591 -10.86 -8.52 -38.64
N VAL A 592 -11.00 -9.71 -39.22
CA VAL A 592 -11.85 -9.94 -40.40
C VAL A 592 -13.31 -9.78 -40.02
N GLY A 593 -13.73 -10.36 -38.89
CA GLY A 593 -15.08 -10.19 -38.33
C GLY A 593 -15.37 -8.72 -37.99
N LEU A 594 -14.41 -8.01 -37.39
CA LEU A 594 -14.51 -6.58 -37.11
C LEU A 594 -14.68 -5.77 -38.39
N ALA A 595 -13.79 -5.97 -39.37
CA ALA A 595 -13.80 -5.25 -40.64
C ALA A 595 -15.10 -5.46 -41.43
N ALA A 596 -15.62 -6.69 -41.45
CA ALA A 596 -16.88 -7.01 -42.11
C ALA A 596 -18.11 -6.45 -41.39
N GLY A 597 -18.03 -6.20 -40.09
CA GLY A 597 -19.12 -5.58 -39.34
C GLY A 597 -19.17 -4.07 -39.50
N LEU A 598 -18.02 -3.41 -39.57
CA LEU A 598 -17.94 -1.95 -39.66
C LEU A 598 -18.67 -1.38 -40.90
N PRO A 599 -19.25 -0.17 -40.80
CA PRO A 599 -19.83 0.52 -41.95
C PRO A 599 -18.76 0.86 -43.00
N ALA A 600 -19.20 1.25 -44.21
CA ALA A 600 -18.31 1.51 -45.34
C ALA A 600 -17.24 2.59 -45.06
N ASP A 601 -17.54 3.56 -44.19
CA ASP A 601 -16.65 4.62 -43.72
C ASP A 601 -15.96 4.29 -42.39
N GLY A 602 -16.21 3.11 -41.81
CA GLY A 602 -15.65 2.68 -40.55
C GLY A 602 -14.15 2.36 -40.62
N THR A 603 -13.46 2.56 -39.50
CA THR A 603 -12.00 2.41 -39.36
C THR A 603 -11.61 1.24 -38.46
N LEU A 604 -10.52 0.56 -38.81
CA LEU A 604 -9.97 -0.55 -38.04
C LEU A 604 -8.48 -0.36 -37.80
N VAL A 605 -8.07 -0.45 -36.54
CA VAL A 605 -6.67 -0.46 -36.12
C VAL A 605 -6.32 -1.83 -35.56
N SER A 606 -5.25 -2.47 -36.03
CA SER A 606 -4.81 -3.79 -35.54
C SER A 606 -3.37 -3.73 -35.04
N TYR A 607 -3.15 -4.17 -33.81
CA TYR A 607 -1.86 -4.21 -33.15
C TYR A 607 -1.42 -5.65 -32.91
N SER A 608 -0.21 -5.99 -33.33
CA SER A 608 0.40 -7.29 -33.06
C SER A 608 1.93 -7.17 -32.94
N PRO A 609 2.56 -7.83 -31.94
CA PRO A 609 4.01 -7.85 -31.80
C PRO A 609 4.72 -8.63 -32.92
N HIS A 610 4.02 -9.54 -33.60
CA HIS A 610 4.61 -10.45 -34.60
C HIS A 610 4.02 -10.27 -36.00
N GLY A 611 3.12 -9.32 -36.19
CA GLY A 611 2.34 -9.18 -37.42
C GLY A 611 1.16 -10.15 -37.50
N ASN A 612 0.24 -9.89 -38.43
CA ASN A 612 -0.88 -10.78 -38.72
C ASN A 612 -1.00 -10.98 -40.24
N ALA A 613 -1.12 -12.24 -40.66
CA ALA A 613 -1.21 -12.63 -42.07
C ALA A 613 -2.39 -11.97 -42.82
N GLN A 614 -3.44 -11.56 -42.10
CA GLN A 614 -4.62 -10.91 -42.67
C GLN A 614 -4.39 -9.44 -43.05
N TRP A 615 -3.33 -8.79 -42.56
CA TRP A 615 -3.13 -7.34 -42.76
C TRP A 615 -3.05 -6.93 -44.23
N GLY A 616 -2.41 -7.74 -45.08
CA GLY A 616 -2.31 -7.45 -46.52
C GLY A 616 -3.68 -7.44 -47.21
N GLY A 617 -4.52 -8.46 -46.93
CA GLY A 617 -5.87 -8.55 -47.46
C GLY A 617 -6.79 -7.45 -46.93
N LEU A 618 -6.69 -7.14 -45.63
CA LEU A 618 -7.44 -6.04 -45.02
C LEU A 618 -7.05 -4.69 -45.62
N LYS A 619 -5.75 -4.44 -45.83
CA LYS A 619 -5.27 -3.20 -46.48
C LYS A 619 -5.78 -3.10 -47.92
N ALA A 620 -5.82 -4.20 -48.67
CA ALA A 620 -6.34 -4.22 -50.03
C ALA A 620 -7.85 -3.91 -50.10
N LEU A 621 -8.65 -4.42 -49.15
CA LEU A 621 -10.10 -4.24 -49.12
C LEU A 621 -10.56 -2.96 -48.42
N MET A 622 -9.81 -2.45 -47.44
CA MET A 622 -10.19 -1.27 -46.64
C MET A 622 -9.43 0.01 -47.03
N GLY A 623 -8.28 -0.11 -47.70
CA GLY A 623 -7.45 1.04 -48.06
C GLY A 623 -6.93 1.81 -46.83
N GLU A 624 -7.11 3.13 -46.82
CA GLU A 624 -6.67 4.01 -45.72
C GLU A 624 -7.50 3.87 -44.43
N ARG A 625 -8.63 3.16 -44.47
CA ARG A 625 -9.45 2.89 -43.29
C ARG A 625 -8.86 1.81 -42.38
N PHE A 626 -7.84 1.09 -42.85
CA PHE A 626 -7.13 0.08 -42.07
C PHE A 626 -5.69 0.51 -41.80
N THR A 627 -5.32 0.50 -40.53
CA THR A 627 -3.96 0.75 -40.05
C THR A 627 -3.51 -0.41 -39.17
N ALA A 628 -2.25 -0.83 -39.31
CA ALA A 628 -1.68 -1.90 -38.50
C ALA A 628 -0.26 -1.56 -38.06
N GLY A 629 0.17 -2.13 -36.95
CA GLY A 629 1.51 -1.90 -36.42
C GLY A 629 1.82 -2.68 -35.14
N PRO A 630 3.00 -2.43 -34.53
CA PRO A 630 3.32 -2.99 -33.23
C PRO A 630 2.41 -2.39 -32.13
N PRO A 631 2.25 -3.06 -30.96
CA PRO A 631 1.45 -2.57 -29.85
C PRO A 631 1.78 -1.11 -29.47
N ALA A 632 0.75 -0.27 -29.39
CA ALA A 632 0.90 1.14 -28.99
C ALA A 632 0.75 1.31 -27.48
N GLU A 633 1.50 2.25 -26.89
CA GLU A 633 1.37 2.63 -25.47
C GLU A 633 -0.02 3.20 -25.14
N ARG A 634 -0.66 3.86 -26.11
CA ARG A 634 -2.02 4.39 -25.98
C ARG A 634 -2.74 4.37 -27.31
N ILE A 635 -3.98 3.89 -27.32
CA ILE A 635 -4.82 3.84 -28.52
C ILE A 635 -5.56 5.17 -28.76
N ALA A 636 -5.91 5.44 -30.02
CA ALA A 636 -6.86 6.50 -30.36
C ALA A 636 -8.28 6.13 -29.89
N PRO A 637 -9.18 7.12 -29.69
CA PRO A 637 -10.57 6.85 -29.30
C PRO A 637 -11.28 5.91 -30.29
N THR A 638 -11.81 4.79 -29.78
CA THR A 638 -12.47 3.73 -30.57
C THR A 638 -13.83 3.37 -29.98
N ASP A 639 -14.75 2.80 -30.77
CA ASP A 639 -16.01 2.28 -30.21
C ASP A 639 -15.83 0.88 -29.62
N LEU A 640 -15.05 0.04 -30.28
CA LEU A 640 -14.82 -1.35 -29.89
C LEU A 640 -13.33 -1.62 -29.72
N LEU A 641 -12.97 -2.22 -28.58
CA LEU A 641 -11.64 -2.75 -28.33
C LEU A 641 -11.71 -4.28 -28.20
N PHE A 642 -11.01 -5.00 -29.07
CA PHE A 642 -10.86 -6.44 -29.01
C PHE A 642 -9.48 -6.80 -28.46
N LEU A 643 -9.44 -7.72 -27.49
CA LEU A 643 -8.23 -8.14 -26.79
C LEU A 643 -8.10 -9.67 -26.85
N ASP A 644 -7.03 -10.10 -27.51
CA ASP A 644 -6.52 -11.46 -27.49
C ASP A 644 -4.99 -11.38 -27.41
N THR A 645 -4.51 -11.13 -26.19
CA THR A 645 -3.10 -11.05 -25.81
C THR A 645 -2.78 -12.14 -24.79
N ALA A 646 -1.50 -12.27 -24.38
CA ALA A 646 -1.06 -13.28 -23.40
C ALA A 646 -2.11 -13.56 -22.31
N HIS A 647 -2.47 -14.82 -22.11
CA HIS A 647 -3.71 -15.21 -21.42
C HIS A 647 -3.60 -15.19 -19.90
N THR A 648 -2.92 -14.19 -19.35
CA THR A 648 -2.74 -14.00 -17.91
C THR A 648 -3.35 -12.68 -17.46
N ALA A 649 -3.82 -12.63 -16.21
CA ALA A 649 -4.34 -11.41 -15.62
C ALA A 649 -3.32 -10.27 -15.62
N GLU A 650 -2.05 -10.60 -15.40
CA GLU A 650 -0.92 -9.66 -15.40
C GLU A 650 -0.73 -8.97 -16.75
N ALA A 651 -0.98 -9.69 -17.86
CA ALA A 651 -0.87 -9.12 -19.19
C ALA A 651 -2.13 -8.35 -19.60
N LEU A 652 -3.32 -8.86 -19.26
CA LEU A 652 -4.58 -8.26 -19.69
C LEU A 652 -4.95 -7.00 -18.90
N TYR A 653 -4.78 -6.99 -17.57
CA TYR A 653 -5.23 -5.88 -16.73
C TYR A 653 -4.59 -4.53 -17.11
N PRO A 654 -3.27 -4.43 -17.37
CA PRO A 654 -2.66 -3.17 -17.80
C PRO A 654 -3.24 -2.61 -19.11
N LEU A 655 -3.61 -3.49 -20.06
CA LEU A 655 -4.24 -3.07 -21.31
C LEU A 655 -5.65 -2.51 -21.08
N LEU A 656 -6.42 -3.15 -20.18
CA LEU A 656 -7.73 -2.66 -19.78
C LEU A 656 -7.61 -1.29 -19.09
N ASP A 657 -6.73 -1.17 -18.10
CA ASP A 657 -6.50 0.04 -17.29
C ASP A 657 -5.97 1.21 -18.13
N ALA A 658 -5.08 0.93 -19.09
CA ALA A 658 -4.52 1.96 -19.96
C ALA A 658 -5.52 2.48 -21.01
N HIS A 659 -6.44 1.64 -21.49
CA HIS A 659 -7.21 1.93 -22.70
C HIS A 659 -8.71 2.10 -22.50
N HIS A 660 -9.32 1.62 -21.40
CA HIS A 660 -10.78 1.66 -21.22
C HIS A 660 -11.37 3.07 -21.38
N GLY A 661 -10.66 4.12 -20.97
CA GLY A 661 -11.08 5.51 -21.12
C GLY A 661 -11.18 5.99 -22.57
N GLN A 662 -10.56 5.29 -23.53
CA GLN A 662 -10.62 5.58 -24.96
C GLN A 662 -11.70 4.77 -25.69
N VAL A 663 -12.29 3.77 -25.03
CA VAL A 663 -13.30 2.89 -25.62
C VAL A 663 -14.70 3.43 -25.32
N ARG A 664 -15.50 3.63 -26.36
CA ARG A 664 -16.83 4.25 -26.23
C ARG A 664 -17.94 3.26 -25.92
N LYS A 665 -17.90 2.04 -26.49
CA LYS A 665 -19.01 1.08 -26.44
C LYS A 665 -18.64 -0.27 -25.86
N TYR A 666 -17.69 -0.99 -26.48
CA TYR A 666 -17.47 -2.41 -26.20
C TYR A 666 -16.01 -2.75 -25.95
N ILE A 667 -15.76 -3.57 -24.93
CA ILE A 667 -14.50 -4.29 -24.75
C ILE A 667 -14.79 -5.78 -24.91
N VAL A 668 -14.08 -6.45 -25.80
CA VAL A 668 -14.26 -7.87 -26.13
C VAL A 668 -12.97 -8.60 -25.78
N VAL A 669 -13.07 -9.63 -24.93
CA VAL A 669 -11.91 -10.42 -24.48
C VAL A 669 -12.13 -11.89 -24.83
N HIS A 670 -11.17 -12.49 -25.53
CA HIS A 670 -11.19 -13.92 -25.90
C HIS A 670 -10.48 -14.79 -24.85
N CYS A 671 -10.55 -16.11 -25.02
CA CYS A 671 -9.91 -17.10 -24.15
C CYS A 671 -10.38 -17.08 -22.68
N THR A 672 -11.61 -16.61 -22.46
CA THR A 672 -12.18 -16.42 -21.11
C THR A 672 -12.66 -17.69 -20.43
N GLU A 673 -12.70 -18.81 -21.15
CA GLU A 673 -13.02 -20.12 -20.58
C GLU A 673 -11.74 -20.96 -20.42
N THR A 674 -11.05 -21.27 -21.52
CA THR A 674 -9.85 -22.12 -21.51
C THR A 674 -8.74 -21.54 -20.63
N TYR A 675 -8.57 -20.22 -20.68
CA TYR A 675 -7.59 -19.50 -19.87
C TYR A 675 -8.24 -18.53 -18.89
N GLY A 676 -9.47 -18.82 -18.48
CA GLY A 676 -10.25 -17.96 -17.59
C GLY A 676 -9.63 -17.86 -16.20
N GLU A 677 -9.58 -18.98 -15.48
CA GLU A 677 -9.06 -19.02 -14.10
C GLU A 677 -7.53 -19.23 -14.05
N VAL A 678 -6.99 -20.04 -14.96
CA VAL A 678 -5.56 -20.35 -15.06
C VAL A 678 -5.05 -19.89 -16.41
N GLY A 679 -3.99 -19.09 -16.43
CA GLY A 679 -3.43 -18.56 -17.66
C GLY A 679 -2.52 -19.51 -18.41
N ASP A 680 -1.98 -19.05 -19.53
CA ASP A 680 -1.05 -19.78 -20.40
C ASP A 680 0.37 -19.96 -19.81
N ARG A 681 0.64 -19.36 -18.64
CA ARG A 681 1.85 -19.56 -17.84
C ARG A 681 1.57 -20.43 -16.61
N PRO A 682 2.45 -21.39 -16.24
CA PRO A 682 2.27 -22.23 -15.06
C PRO A 682 1.99 -21.42 -13.79
N GLY A 683 0.86 -21.69 -13.13
CA GLY A 683 0.46 -21.03 -11.87
C GLY A 683 0.05 -19.56 -12.00
N ALA A 684 -0.01 -19.00 -13.21
CA ALA A 684 -0.46 -17.62 -13.40
C ALA A 684 -2.01 -17.53 -13.38
N PRO A 685 -2.60 -16.53 -12.71
CA PRO A 685 -4.03 -16.26 -12.81
C PRO A 685 -4.44 -15.94 -14.25
N GLY A 686 -5.53 -16.55 -14.71
CA GLY A 686 -6.06 -16.36 -16.05
C GLY A 686 -6.80 -15.05 -16.26
N VAL A 687 -7.32 -14.83 -17.47
CA VAL A 687 -7.92 -13.56 -17.90
C VAL A 687 -9.16 -13.14 -17.08
N MET A 688 -9.88 -14.09 -16.48
CA MET A 688 -11.05 -13.78 -15.66
C MET A 688 -10.68 -13.05 -14.36
N HIS A 689 -9.47 -13.23 -13.83
CA HIS A 689 -9.03 -12.46 -12.67
C HIS A 689 -8.87 -10.98 -13.00
N ALA A 690 -8.26 -10.65 -14.14
CA ALA A 690 -8.17 -9.27 -14.62
C ALA A 690 -9.56 -8.66 -14.88
N LEU A 691 -10.47 -9.42 -15.51
CA LEU A 691 -11.83 -8.98 -15.79
C LEU A 691 -12.64 -8.70 -14.50
N ARG A 692 -12.49 -9.53 -13.46
CA ARG A 692 -13.12 -9.30 -12.15
C ARG A 692 -12.64 -8.01 -11.52
N THR A 693 -11.32 -7.81 -11.44
CA THR A 693 -10.73 -6.60 -10.88
C THR A 693 -11.14 -5.35 -11.66
N PHE A 694 -11.09 -5.42 -13.00
CA PHE A 694 -11.49 -4.32 -13.87
C PHE A 694 -12.96 -3.94 -13.67
N CYS A 695 -13.87 -4.92 -13.73
CA CYS A 695 -15.30 -4.66 -13.58
C CYS A 695 -15.68 -4.16 -12.17
N LEU A 696 -14.92 -4.52 -11.12
CA LEU A 696 -15.10 -3.95 -9.78
C LEU A 696 -14.73 -2.47 -9.74
N LYS A 697 -13.60 -2.09 -10.34
CA LYS A 697 -13.12 -0.70 -10.38
C LYS A 697 -13.93 0.19 -11.32
N HIS A 698 -14.47 -0.38 -12.39
CA HIS A 698 -15.18 0.34 -13.44
C HIS A 698 -16.62 -0.18 -13.59
N PRO A 699 -17.52 0.15 -12.65
CA PRO A 699 -18.88 -0.38 -12.61
C PRO A 699 -19.76 0.04 -13.80
N GLU A 700 -19.34 1.04 -14.56
CA GLU A 700 -19.97 1.44 -15.81
C GLU A 700 -19.84 0.38 -16.92
N TRP A 701 -18.87 -0.54 -16.82
CA TRP A 701 -18.72 -1.67 -17.73
C TRP A 701 -19.50 -2.89 -17.22
N VAL A 702 -20.63 -3.18 -17.87
CA VAL A 702 -21.48 -4.34 -17.56
C VAL A 702 -21.17 -5.51 -18.49
N VAL A 703 -21.32 -6.74 -18.01
CA VAL A 703 -21.19 -7.93 -18.86
C VAL A 703 -22.44 -8.07 -19.71
N LYS A 704 -22.32 -7.79 -21.01
CA LYS A 704 -23.41 -7.93 -21.98
C LYS A 704 -23.70 -9.40 -22.27
N ARG A 705 -22.64 -10.18 -22.47
CA ARG A 705 -22.70 -11.62 -22.73
C ARG A 705 -21.36 -12.28 -22.42
N HIS A 706 -21.39 -13.56 -22.07
CA HIS A 706 -20.18 -14.37 -21.95
C HIS A 706 -20.40 -15.74 -22.61
N ASP A 707 -19.86 -15.88 -23.81
CA ASP A 707 -19.93 -17.11 -24.60
C ASP A 707 -18.89 -18.11 -24.08
N ARG A 708 -19.28 -19.38 -23.91
CA ARG A 708 -18.45 -20.45 -23.31
C ARG A 708 -17.79 -21.39 -24.32
N ASN A 709 -18.23 -21.32 -25.57
CA ASN A 709 -17.71 -22.10 -26.70
C ASN A 709 -16.39 -21.49 -27.24
N ASN A 710 -15.66 -22.29 -28.01
CA ASN A 710 -14.47 -21.88 -28.75
C ASN A 710 -13.48 -21.02 -27.93
N ASN A 711 -13.03 -21.58 -26.80
CA ASN A 711 -12.16 -20.98 -25.77
C ASN A 711 -12.77 -19.84 -24.92
N GLY A 712 -14.00 -19.45 -25.20
CA GLY A 712 -14.77 -18.45 -24.46
C GLY A 712 -14.53 -17.01 -24.93
N LEU A 713 -15.58 -16.20 -24.90
CA LEU A 713 -15.57 -14.79 -25.31
C LEU A 713 -16.45 -13.97 -24.36
N MET A 714 -15.88 -12.97 -23.68
CA MET A 714 -16.65 -12.04 -22.85
C MET A 714 -16.78 -10.68 -23.54
N VAL A 715 -18.00 -10.14 -23.54
CA VAL A 715 -18.29 -8.81 -24.05
C VAL A 715 -18.70 -7.91 -22.89
N LEU A 716 -17.89 -6.91 -22.61
CA LEU A 716 -18.20 -5.81 -21.72
C LEU A 716 -18.80 -4.66 -22.53
N SER A 717 -19.84 -4.04 -22.00
CA SER A 717 -20.50 -2.89 -22.61
C SER A 717 -20.61 -1.74 -21.63
N ARG A 718 -20.45 -0.52 -22.15
CA ARG A 718 -20.78 0.73 -21.45
C ARG A 718 -21.98 1.44 -22.07
N CYS A 719 -22.69 0.77 -22.98
CA CYS A 719 -23.89 1.29 -23.62
C CYS A 719 -25.08 1.18 -22.65
N ALA A 720 -25.85 2.27 -22.51
CA ALA A 720 -26.97 2.33 -21.57
C ALA A 720 -28.05 1.27 -21.87
N GLU A 721 -28.27 0.96 -23.15
CA GLU A 721 -29.23 -0.04 -23.60
C GLU A 721 -28.85 -1.49 -23.25
N ASP A 722 -27.59 -1.76 -22.88
CA ASP A 722 -27.13 -3.08 -22.48
C ASP A 722 -27.20 -3.28 -20.94
N VAL A 723 -27.53 -2.24 -20.18
CA VAL A 723 -27.76 -2.35 -18.73
C VAL A 723 -29.10 -3.04 -18.49
N LYS A 724 -29.07 -4.20 -17.85
CA LYS A 724 -30.30 -4.97 -17.58
C LYS A 724 -31.28 -4.19 -16.71
N GLU A 725 -32.55 -4.26 -17.08
CA GLU A 725 -33.63 -3.67 -16.29
C GLU A 725 -33.68 -4.29 -14.90
N LEU A 726 -33.74 -3.42 -13.89
CA LEU A 726 -33.93 -3.85 -12.52
C LEU A 726 -35.41 -4.15 -12.25
N PRO A 727 -35.73 -5.04 -11.28
CA PRO A 727 -37.10 -5.27 -10.87
C PRO A 727 -37.82 -3.99 -10.43
N SER A 728 -39.15 -3.98 -10.49
CA SER A 728 -39.95 -2.82 -10.05
C SER A 728 -39.60 -2.38 -8.63
N LEU A 729 -39.75 -1.07 -8.34
CA LEU A 729 -39.41 -0.48 -7.03
C LEU A 729 -40.07 -1.22 -5.86
N TRP A 730 -41.34 -1.60 -6.02
CA TRP A 730 -42.07 -2.42 -5.05
C TRP A 730 -41.38 -3.78 -4.80
N ARG A 731 -40.99 -4.47 -5.87
CA ARG A 731 -40.31 -5.79 -5.76
C ARG A 731 -38.91 -5.67 -5.17
N LYS A 732 -38.18 -4.58 -5.45
CA LYS A 732 -36.90 -4.25 -4.79
C LYS A 732 -37.10 -4.05 -3.29
N ALA A 733 -38.07 -3.24 -2.89
CA ALA A 733 -38.36 -2.97 -1.48
C ALA A 733 -38.72 -4.26 -0.71
N MET A 734 -39.59 -5.11 -1.28
CA MET A 734 -39.92 -6.40 -0.68
C MET A 734 -38.70 -7.33 -0.58
N ASN A 735 -37.89 -7.42 -1.64
CA ASN A 735 -36.71 -8.27 -1.66
C ASN A 735 -35.66 -7.82 -0.64
N TYR A 736 -35.45 -6.51 -0.54
CA TYR A 736 -34.52 -5.91 0.42
C TYR A 736 -35.03 -6.08 1.86
N ALA A 737 -36.30 -5.81 2.14
CA ALA A 737 -36.90 -6.03 3.46
C ALA A 737 -36.83 -7.51 3.88
N GLY A 738 -37.08 -8.44 2.95
CA GLY A 738 -36.92 -9.87 3.18
C GLY A 738 -35.48 -10.26 3.50
N ALA A 739 -34.50 -9.67 2.81
CA ALA A 739 -33.08 -9.88 3.10
C ALA A 739 -32.67 -9.33 4.46
N MET A 740 -33.11 -8.13 4.82
CA MET A 740 -32.86 -7.54 6.13
C MET A 740 -33.51 -8.35 7.26
N LYS A 741 -34.73 -8.86 7.05
CA LYS A 741 -35.39 -9.74 8.03
C LYS A 741 -34.59 -11.02 8.27
N ARG A 742 -34.08 -11.67 7.22
CA ARG A 742 -33.22 -12.86 7.34
C ARG A 742 -31.89 -12.53 8.01
N HIS A 743 -31.28 -11.40 7.67
CA HIS A 743 -30.03 -10.96 8.28
C HIS A 743 -30.19 -10.69 9.78
N VAL A 744 -31.28 -10.03 10.19
CA VAL A 744 -31.61 -9.84 11.60
C VAL A 744 -31.88 -11.17 12.30
N ALA A 745 -32.65 -12.08 11.67
CA ALA A 745 -32.90 -13.41 12.22
C ALA A 745 -31.61 -14.24 12.37
N ASN A 746 -30.62 -14.02 11.50
CA ASN A 746 -29.29 -14.63 11.60
C ASN A 746 -28.31 -13.83 12.48
N GLY A 747 -28.81 -13.03 13.43
CA GLY A 747 -27.97 -12.31 14.39
C GLY A 747 -27.08 -11.22 13.77
N ARG A 748 -27.44 -10.70 12.59
CA ARG A 748 -26.69 -9.69 11.84
C ARG A 748 -25.25 -10.07 11.49
N LYS A 749 -24.98 -11.38 11.32
CA LYS A 749 -23.67 -11.86 10.88
C LYS A 749 -23.32 -11.39 9.47
N THR A 750 -22.07 -10.98 9.29
CA THR A 750 -21.44 -10.72 7.98
C THR A 750 -20.41 -11.78 7.65
N VAL A 751 -20.10 -11.97 6.37
CA VAL A 751 -19.05 -12.89 5.94
C VAL A 751 -17.63 -12.32 6.16
N PRO A 752 -16.60 -13.16 6.30
CA PRO A 752 -15.20 -12.73 6.30
C PRO A 752 -14.81 -12.02 5.01
N LEU A 753 -13.72 -11.23 5.06
CA LEU A 753 -13.25 -10.43 3.91
C LEU A 753 -12.96 -11.30 2.67
N GLU A 754 -12.29 -12.44 2.84
CA GLU A 754 -11.98 -13.36 1.73
C GLU A 754 -13.23 -13.84 0.98
N VAL A 755 -14.28 -14.20 1.74
CA VAL A 755 -15.58 -14.61 1.17
C VAL A 755 -16.29 -13.43 0.51
N LEU A 756 -16.14 -12.22 1.07
CA LEU A 756 -16.69 -11.01 0.46
C LEU A 756 -16.01 -10.71 -0.88
N GLU A 757 -14.69 -10.79 -0.95
CA GLU A 757 -13.91 -10.60 -2.18
C GLU A 757 -14.25 -11.64 -3.24
N GLU A 758 -14.42 -12.91 -2.86
CA GLU A 758 -14.89 -13.97 -3.75
C GLU A 758 -16.29 -13.66 -4.32
N ARG A 759 -17.24 -13.31 -3.45
CA ARG A 759 -18.61 -12.92 -3.83
C ARG A 759 -18.61 -11.69 -4.75
N GLN A 760 -17.79 -10.70 -4.46
CA GLN A 760 -17.59 -9.50 -5.28
C GLN A 760 -17.06 -9.89 -6.67
N GLY A 761 -16.05 -10.75 -6.73
CA GLY A 761 -15.51 -11.27 -8.00
C GLY A 761 -16.57 -11.96 -8.85
N HIS A 762 -17.37 -12.86 -8.26
CA HIS A 762 -18.45 -13.54 -8.99
C HIS A 762 -19.51 -12.58 -9.52
N CYS A 763 -19.84 -11.54 -8.76
CA CYS A 763 -20.82 -10.53 -9.15
C CYS A 763 -20.28 -9.53 -10.18
N ALA A 764 -18.99 -9.19 -10.12
CA ALA A 764 -18.36 -8.22 -11.01
C ALA A 764 -18.48 -8.61 -12.49
N THR A 765 -18.26 -9.89 -12.79
CA THR A 765 -18.36 -10.48 -14.13
C THR A 765 -19.67 -11.25 -14.35
N CYS A 766 -20.71 -10.93 -13.58
CA CYS A 766 -22.02 -11.54 -13.76
C CYS A 766 -22.83 -10.84 -14.84
N GLU A 767 -23.41 -11.62 -15.76
CA GLU A 767 -24.35 -11.10 -16.78
C GLU A 767 -25.61 -10.49 -16.15
N GLU A 768 -25.93 -10.82 -14.90
CA GLU A 768 -27.06 -10.23 -14.17
C GLU A 768 -26.70 -8.96 -13.39
N ARG A 769 -25.45 -8.49 -13.47
CA ARG A 769 -25.06 -7.23 -12.87
C ARG A 769 -25.57 -6.07 -13.73
N ALA A 770 -26.26 -5.15 -13.08
CA ALA A 770 -26.70 -3.88 -13.66
C ALA A 770 -26.10 -2.77 -12.79
N LEU A 771 -24.91 -2.30 -13.20
CA LEU A 771 -24.09 -1.33 -12.47
C LEU A 771 -23.75 -1.82 -11.04
N ASP A 772 -24.27 -1.14 -10.02
CA ASP A 772 -24.08 -1.42 -8.59
C ASP A 772 -25.13 -2.39 -8.02
N ALA A 773 -26.06 -2.87 -8.84
CA ALA A 773 -27.16 -3.73 -8.42
C ALA A 773 -27.22 -5.05 -9.21
N CYS A 774 -27.98 -6.02 -8.68
CA CYS A 774 -28.26 -7.27 -9.35
C CYS A 774 -29.63 -7.23 -10.02
N ALA A 775 -29.73 -7.39 -11.34
CA ALA A 775 -31.00 -7.44 -12.08
C ALA A 775 -31.88 -8.65 -11.69
N ALA A 776 -31.28 -9.76 -11.24
CA ALA A 776 -32.04 -10.93 -10.82
C ALA A 776 -32.86 -10.70 -9.53
N CYS A 777 -32.36 -9.92 -8.57
CA CYS A 777 -33.01 -9.72 -7.28
C CYS A 777 -33.31 -8.25 -6.92
N GLY A 778 -32.75 -7.30 -7.65
CA GLY A 778 -32.89 -5.87 -7.44
C GLY A 778 -32.15 -5.29 -6.24
N CYS A 779 -31.33 -6.10 -5.54
CA CYS A 779 -30.57 -5.65 -4.39
C CYS A 779 -29.29 -4.90 -4.84
N PRO A 780 -28.91 -3.81 -4.14
CA PRO A 780 -27.56 -3.27 -4.22
C PRO A 780 -26.54 -4.33 -3.83
N LEU A 781 -25.48 -4.48 -4.62
CA LEU A 781 -24.46 -5.51 -4.41
C LEU A 781 -23.68 -5.25 -3.13
N GLU A 782 -23.25 -4.00 -2.90
CA GLU A 782 -22.50 -3.60 -1.71
C GLU A 782 -23.25 -3.92 -0.41
N SER A 783 -24.58 -3.76 -0.41
CA SER A 783 -25.39 -4.06 0.78
C SER A 783 -25.67 -5.55 0.97
N LYS A 784 -25.69 -6.34 -0.11
CA LYS A 784 -26.12 -7.76 -0.05
C LYS A 784 -24.95 -8.73 0.11
N LEU A 785 -23.84 -8.50 -0.58
CA LEU A 785 -22.70 -9.41 -0.60
C LEU A 785 -22.11 -9.67 0.80
N PRO A 786 -22.06 -8.69 1.72
CA PRO A 786 -21.56 -8.93 3.08
C PRO A 786 -22.46 -9.80 3.95
N LEU A 787 -23.73 -9.98 3.61
CA LEU A 787 -24.71 -10.63 4.50
C LEU A 787 -24.51 -12.15 4.48
N ALA A 788 -24.16 -12.74 5.62
CA ALA A 788 -23.95 -14.20 5.72
C ALA A 788 -25.23 -14.99 5.41
N SER A 789 -26.40 -14.45 5.80
CA SER A 789 -27.71 -15.05 5.60
C SER A 789 -28.25 -15.02 4.16
N GLU A 790 -27.55 -14.34 3.24
CA GLU A 790 -28.01 -14.18 1.87
C GLU A 790 -27.22 -15.04 0.89
N GLN A 791 -27.83 -15.29 -0.26
CA GLN A 791 -27.25 -16.01 -1.39
C GLN A 791 -27.45 -15.23 -2.70
N CYS A 792 -26.79 -15.68 -3.77
CA CYS A 792 -26.87 -15.08 -5.10
C CYS A 792 -28.33 -14.89 -5.59
N GLY A 793 -28.59 -13.75 -6.25
CA GLY A 793 -29.91 -13.40 -6.78
C GLY A 793 -30.44 -14.35 -7.86
N LEU A 794 -29.55 -15.07 -8.55
CA LEU A 794 -29.91 -16.07 -9.57
C LEU A 794 -30.84 -17.16 -9.03
N ALA A 795 -30.73 -17.52 -7.76
CA ALA A 795 -31.64 -18.46 -7.12
C ALA A 795 -33.11 -18.01 -7.21
N LYS A 796 -33.39 -16.70 -7.22
CA LYS A 796 -34.77 -16.18 -7.40
C LYS A 796 -35.29 -16.32 -8.83
N LYS A 797 -34.40 -16.54 -9.80
CA LYS A 797 -34.73 -16.88 -11.20
C LYS A 797 -34.77 -18.39 -11.43
N GLY A 798 -34.62 -19.22 -10.38
CA GLY A 798 -34.51 -20.68 -10.52
C GLY A 798 -33.19 -21.14 -11.15
N LEU A 799 -32.18 -20.27 -11.18
CA LEU A 799 -30.86 -20.55 -11.73
C LEU A 799 -29.86 -20.87 -10.60
N PRO A 800 -28.81 -21.68 -10.87
CA PRO A 800 -27.77 -21.96 -9.89
C PRO A 800 -27.16 -20.68 -9.31
N PRO A 801 -27.07 -20.54 -7.98
CA PRO A 801 -26.42 -19.38 -7.38
C PRO A 801 -24.91 -19.38 -7.67
N LYS A 802 -24.32 -18.21 -7.95
CA LYS A 802 -22.86 -18.08 -8.04
C LYS A 802 -22.16 -18.10 -6.68
N TRP A 803 -22.91 -17.94 -5.60
CA TRP A 803 -22.44 -17.95 -4.22
C TRP A 803 -23.62 -18.19 -3.28
N GLU A 804 -23.36 -18.89 -2.19
CA GLU A 804 -24.38 -19.36 -1.23
C GLU A 804 -24.29 -18.63 0.10
N ALA A 805 -25.32 -18.80 0.93
CA ALA A 805 -25.33 -18.31 2.31
C ALA A 805 -24.31 -19.09 3.16
N VAL A 806 -23.74 -18.42 4.15
CA VAL A 806 -22.76 -18.98 5.09
C VAL A 806 -23.41 -19.04 6.48
N ALA A 807 -23.22 -20.17 7.19
CA ALA A 807 -23.86 -20.47 8.47
C ALA A 807 -23.38 -19.59 9.64
#